data_AF-A0A955RRR2-F1
#
_entry.id   AF-A0A955RRR2-F1
#
_cell.length_a   1.000
_cell.length_b   1.000
_cell.length_c   1.000
_cell.angle_alpha   90.00
_cell.angle_beta   90.00
_cell.angle_gamma   90.00
#
_symmetry.space_group_name_H-M   'P 1'
#
loop_
_entity.id
_entity.type
_entity.pdbx_description
1 polymer ?
#
loop_
_entity_poly.entity_id
_entity_poly.type
_entity_poly.pdbx_seq_one_letter_code
_entity_poly.pdbx_strand_id
1 'polypeptide(L)'
;MTSYLSKKTFRYGLHLVVIIAVLLLGSNTIDAQRPRPANYRQEHYWFLDDDNTINAASGYSTPDANQDTAIQSVSLNSKLRLRIAVVQTRNNPNQNLTVAPVLQYSTNGSNCSSGTWTTVPKSSSCGSNPICLTASTQFSDGTLTTQRFNDGHTFVGGDGVAVNGDGNAIVYANRNEHAEWEWMLNITNNATNNINYYLRIVDASQGALNDYQRCATLTTAEVSNSELLHYRWRNDDGGEVGTAQQLGTIYPDGDYSPSWQTVVPGGGYHFAAVNEGDPPNTSNYIATTNRSTEDFDLQTLTGGTSYTRVDVRINARNTGNDRIGVNLVVGGSDQSENTINLNHSFNWYTSSFTGLNMTQNQLDSLRLKLRHIRRGGTDQVQVASVEITVYGIPPGASFKQPEDTPVVDQNKNENVRVRFLVKNNSLTYSSPTSFVLHYAPRVGADCSGGDETYQPVPIQSSCSGSAVCMNVSTYVTNQEASQNISPGITDPSGSFTSGKLVEDPSNAATNQAMLPNQFTELEYVIIFTDDATSGESYCLRLSPIDVYTKTALITLSSAGGYVLNGTYVSNAFDAGAPSVFDSIEWTWSTTSPSCVTCQIRLQIQTAPDEGGIPGAWSPTWSGPEGEDGDETDYFTISTGELIHTDHNDDEWIRYRATMEGDGTDSPILEEVKINYQ
;
A
#
# COMPACT_ATOMS: atom_id res chain seq x y z
N MET A 1 -16.16 -70.12 -37.70
CA MET A 1 -15.14 -70.66 -36.79
C MET A 1 -15.77 -70.78 -35.41
N THR A 2 -16.54 -71.84 -35.13
CA THR A 2 -16.14 -73.11 -34.45
C THR A 2 -15.52 -72.86 -33.06
N SER A 3 -16.15 -73.07 -31.90
CA SER A 3 -16.94 -74.17 -31.29
C SER A 3 -16.09 -75.27 -30.59
N TYR A 4 -16.69 -75.85 -29.53
CA TYR A 4 -16.38 -77.12 -28.80
C TYR A 4 -15.38 -77.10 -27.62
N LEU A 5 -15.79 -77.36 -26.37
CA LEU A 5 -16.16 -78.64 -25.67
C LEU A 5 -14.96 -79.54 -25.34
N SER A 6 -14.87 -80.00 -24.08
CA SER A 6 -14.74 -81.44 -23.75
C SER A 6 -14.67 -81.73 -22.24
N LYS A 7 -15.65 -82.50 -21.75
CA LYS A 7 -15.58 -83.36 -20.55
C LYS A 7 -14.68 -84.57 -20.85
N LYS A 8 -13.98 -85.12 -19.85
CA LYS A 8 -13.83 -86.58 -19.75
C LYS A 8 -13.56 -87.10 -18.34
N THR A 9 -14.44 -88.03 -17.98
CA THR A 9 -14.46 -88.98 -16.86
C THR A 9 -13.44 -90.10 -17.07
N PHE A 10 -12.92 -90.70 -15.99
CA PHE A 10 -12.48 -92.10 -15.98
C PHE A 10 -12.76 -92.76 -14.62
N ARG A 11 -13.34 -93.97 -14.67
CA ARG A 11 -13.69 -94.90 -13.58
C ARG A 11 -12.84 -96.18 -13.70
N TYR A 12 -12.98 -97.04 -12.67
CA TYR A 12 -12.55 -98.44 -12.42
C TYR A 12 -11.48 -98.49 -11.31
N GLY A 13 -11.63 -99.13 -10.14
CA GLY A 13 -12.62 -100.07 -9.61
C GLY A 13 -11.99 -101.45 -9.35
N LEU A 14 -11.73 -101.84 -8.09
CA LEU A 14 -11.84 -103.24 -7.63
C LEU A 14 -11.79 -103.37 -6.09
N HIS A 15 -12.53 -104.38 -5.63
CA HIS A 15 -12.95 -104.73 -4.27
C HIS A 15 -11.87 -105.29 -3.34
N LEU A 16 -12.01 -105.01 -2.03
CA LEU A 16 -11.82 -106.04 -1.00
C LEU A 16 -12.81 -105.81 0.15
N VAL A 17 -13.66 -106.82 0.37
CA VAL A 17 -14.61 -106.94 1.47
C VAL A 17 -13.88 -107.58 2.66
N VAL A 18 -13.84 -106.89 3.80
CA VAL A 18 -13.70 -107.54 5.11
C VAL A 18 -14.73 -106.92 6.05
N ILE A 19 -15.65 -107.80 6.48
CA ILE A 19 -16.66 -107.55 7.49
C ILE A 19 -15.98 -107.66 8.86
N ILE A 20 -15.98 -106.58 9.64
CA ILE A 20 -15.93 -106.62 11.11
C ILE A 20 -17.03 -105.70 11.62
N ALA A 21 -18.08 -106.31 12.15
CA ALA A 21 -19.13 -105.64 12.90
C ALA A 21 -18.69 -105.52 14.36
N VAL A 22 -18.31 -104.32 14.82
CA VAL A 22 -18.21 -103.99 16.26
C VAL A 22 -18.52 -102.50 16.47
N LEU A 23 -19.55 -102.25 17.28
CA LEU A 23 -19.94 -101.02 17.99
C LEU A 23 -20.46 -99.77 17.22
N LEU A 24 -21.77 -99.55 17.36
CA LEU A 24 -22.39 -98.22 17.37
C LEU A 24 -21.84 -97.40 18.55
N LEU A 25 -21.13 -96.30 18.28
CA LEU A 25 -21.17 -95.05 19.05
C LEU A 25 -20.85 -93.90 18.08
N GLY A 26 -21.73 -92.90 18.00
CA GLY A 26 -21.60 -91.76 17.09
C GLY A 26 -20.36 -90.92 17.38
N SER A 27 -19.47 -90.81 16.41
CA SER A 27 -18.37 -89.85 16.43
C SER A 27 -18.89 -88.46 16.05
N ASN A 28 -19.45 -87.74 17.02
CA ASN A 28 -19.35 -86.29 17.04
C ASN A 28 -17.86 -85.97 17.21
N THR A 29 -17.10 -85.89 16.11
CA THR A 29 -15.91 -85.05 16.12
C THR A 29 -16.42 -83.62 16.30
N ILE A 30 -16.49 -83.20 17.57
CA ILE A 30 -16.51 -81.81 17.96
C ILE A 30 -15.32 -81.20 17.23
N ASP A 31 -15.62 -80.41 16.19
CA ASP A 31 -14.68 -79.46 15.62
C ASP A 31 -14.29 -78.57 16.79
N ALA A 32 -13.17 -78.90 17.44
CA ALA A 32 -12.59 -78.08 18.49
C ALA A 32 -12.25 -76.77 17.80
N GLN A 33 -13.19 -75.82 17.85
CA GLN A 33 -13.09 -74.51 17.25
C GLN A 33 -11.73 -73.97 17.61
N ARG A 34 -10.83 -73.89 16.61
CA ARG A 34 -9.54 -73.23 16.80
C ARG A 34 -9.86 -71.86 17.42
N PRO A 35 -9.22 -71.49 18.55
CA PRO A 35 -9.45 -70.20 19.16
C PRO A 35 -9.25 -69.14 18.09
N ARG A 36 -10.35 -68.50 17.69
CA ARG A 36 -10.29 -67.39 16.74
C ARG A 36 -9.84 -66.18 17.54
N PRO A 37 -8.89 -65.38 17.04
CA PRO A 37 -8.46 -64.17 17.73
C PRO A 37 -9.66 -63.25 18.00
N ALA A 38 -9.64 -62.55 19.13
CA ALA A 38 -10.61 -61.50 19.43
C ALA A 38 -10.50 -60.39 18.40
N ASN A 39 -11.63 -59.71 18.12
CA ASN A 39 -11.66 -58.58 17.21
C ASN A 39 -12.00 -57.30 17.98
N TYR A 40 -11.16 -56.28 17.83
CA TYR A 40 -11.37 -54.95 18.39
C TYR A 40 -11.74 -53.95 17.31
N ARG A 41 -12.57 -52.99 17.70
CA ARG A 41 -13.01 -51.91 16.82
C ARG A 41 -13.00 -50.60 17.56
N GLN A 42 -12.36 -49.59 16.97
CA GLN A 42 -12.55 -48.20 17.36
C GLN A 42 -13.92 -47.76 16.87
N GLU A 43 -14.84 -47.46 17.78
CA GLU A 43 -16.25 -47.21 17.44
C GLU A 43 -16.64 -45.74 17.56
N HIS A 44 -16.16 -45.06 18.60
CA HIS A 44 -16.50 -43.66 18.87
C HIS A 44 -15.28 -42.81 19.17
N TYR A 45 -15.40 -41.51 18.93
CA TYR A 45 -14.45 -40.51 19.44
C TYR A 45 -15.14 -39.20 19.84
N TRP A 46 -14.46 -38.41 20.65
CA TRP A 46 -14.93 -37.08 21.03
C TRP A 46 -13.74 -36.17 21.37
N PHE A 47 -13.67 -35.01 20.70
CA PHE A 47 -12.75 -33.94 21.07
C PHE A 47 -13.36 -33.08 22.18
N LEU A 48 -12.58 -32.81 23.22
CA LEU A 48 -13.03 -32.16 24.45
C LEU A 48 -12.07 -31.02 24.83
N ASP A 49 -12.56 -30.03 25.59
CA ASP A 49 -11.72 -28.99 26.19
C ASP A 49 -10.99 -29.49 27.45
N ASP A 50 -9.94 -28.79 27.88
CA ASP A 50 -9.23 -29.06 29.14
C ASP A 50 -9.83 -28.30 30.35
N ASP A 51 -11.16 -28.18 30.42
CA ASP A 51 -11.86 -27.23 31.28
C ASP A 51 -12.35 -27.82 32.62
N ASN A 52 -12.60 -29.13 32.67
CA ASN A 52 -13.18 -29.83 33.82
C ASN A 52 -12.52 -31.19 34.06
N THR A 53 -12.92 -31.89 35.12
CA THR A 53 -12.47 -33.27 35.38
C THR A 53 -12.67 -34.17 34.15
N ILE A 54 -11.91 -35.27 34.08
CA ILE A 54 -11.97 -36.23 32.97
C ILE A 54 -13.41 -36.67 32.62
N ASN A 55 -14.33 -36.70 33.59
CA ASN A 55 -15.70 -37.16 33.37
C ASN A 55 -16.74 -36.05 33.10
N ALA A 56 -16.31 -34.79 33.12
CA ALA A 56 -17.20 -33.63 33.01
C ALA A 56 -16.73 -32.58 31.96
N ALA A 57 -15.68 -32.87 31.19
CA ALA A 57 -15.18 -31.95 30.15
C ALA A 57 -16.21 -31.65 29.06
N SER A 58 -16.29 -30.39 28.62
CA SER A 58 -17.13 -29.96 27.48
C SER A 58 -16.56 -30.46 26.15
N GLY A 59 -17.38 -30.42 25.09
CA GLY A 59 -16.88 -30.66 23.73
C GLY A 59 -15.97 -29.53 23.29
N TYR A 60 -14.95 -29.83 22.48
CA TYR A 60 -13.97 -28.83 22.06
C TYR A 60 -14.61 -27.68 21.24
N SER A 61 -14.30 -26.42 21.59
CA SER A 61 -14.73 -25.16 20.95
C SER A 61 -16.23 -24.80 21.05
N THR A 62 -16.63 -23.58 20.64
CA THR A 62 -18.02 -23.11 20.66
C THR A 62 -18.67 -23.12 19.27
N PRO A 63 -19.86 -23.75 19.09
CA PRO A 63 -20.54 -24.64 20.03
C PRO A 63 -19.84 -26.00 20.13
N ASP A 64 -19.86 -26.59 21.35
CA ASP A 64 -19.22 -27.87 21.70
C ASP A 64 -19.27 -28.89 20.57
N ALA A 65 -18.09 -29.40 20.17
CA ALA A 65 -18.04 -30.49 19.22
C ALA A 65 -18.90 -31.66 19.70
N ASN A 66 -19.76 -32.19 18.84
CA ASN A 66 -20.53 -33.40 19.13
C ASN A 66 -19.63 -34.65 19.07
N GLN A 67 -20.08 -35.74 19.67
CA GLN A 67 -19.47 -37.06 19.50
C GLN A 67 -19.38 -37.42 18.00
N ASP A 68 -18.32 -38.15 17.65
CA ASP A 68 -17.99 -38.61 16.29
C ASP A 68 -17.91 -37.49 15.23
N THR A 69 -17.72 -36.24 15.64
CA THR A 69 -17.63 -35.08 14.75
C THR A 69 -16.19 -34.59 14.63
N ALA A 70 -15.73 -34.43 13.39
CA ALA A 70 -14.42 -33.85 13.11
C ALA A 70 -14.39 -32.38 13.53
N ILE A 71 -13.31 -31.95 14.17
CA ILE A 71 -13.12 -30.54 14.53
C ILE A 71 -12.29 -29.83 13.46
N GLN A 72 -12.58 -28.57 13.19
CA GLN A 72 -11.89 -27.75 12.20
C GLN A 72 -11.27 -26.53 12.86
N SER A 73 -10.35 -25.87 12.15
CA SER A 73 -9.73 -24.62 12.57
C SER A 73 -9.03 -24.67 13.94
N VAL A 74 -8.37 -25.79 14.24
CA VAL A 74 -7.62 -25.96 15.49
C VAL A 74 -6.32 -25.15 15.43
N SER A 75 -6.22 -24.09 16.23
CA SER A 75 -5.01 -23.24 16.28
C SER A 75 -3.77 -24.03 16.67
N LEU A 76 -2.61 -23.66 16.13
CA LEU A 76 -1.32 -24.20 16.59
C LEU A 76 -1.05 -23.76 18.03
N ASN A 77 -0.26 -24.56 18.75
CA ASN A 77 -0.03 -24.49 20.20
C ASN A 77 -1.31 -24.59 21.07
N SER A 78 -2.42 -25.04 20.50
CA SER A 78 -3.62 -25.34 21.29
C SER A 78 -3.50 -26.66 22.02
N LYS A 79 -4.15 -26.72 23.17
CA LYS A 79 -4.31 -27.92 23.98
C LYS A 79 -5.74 -28.39 23.92
N LEU A 80 -5.94 -29.68 23.71
CA LEU A 80 -7.26 -30.29 23.65
C LEU A 80 -7.19 -31.73 24.12
N ARG A 81 -8.35 -32.32 24.39
CA ARG A 81 -8.46 -33.72 24.74
C ARG A 81 -9.12 -34.51 23.64
N LEU A 82 -8.72 -35.76 23.48
CA LEU A 82 -9.34 -36.71 22.57
C LEU A 82 -9.71 -37.96 23.34
N ARG A 83 -11.01 -38.24 23.42
CA ARG A 83 -11.53 -39.49 23.96
C ARG A 83 -11.89 -40.45 22.83
N ILE A 84 -11.53 -41.72 22.94
CA ILE A 84 -11.86 -42.76 21.96
C ILE A 84 -12.36 -44.03 22.66
N ALA A 85 -13.43 -44.62 22.13
CA ALA A 85 -13.97 -45.89 22.59
C ALA A 85 -13.50 -47.06 21.72
N VAL A 86 -13.06 -48.15 22.36
CA VAL A 86 -12.78 -49.44 21.70
C VAL A 86 -13.66 -50.52 22.28
N VAL A 87 -14.34 -51.25 21.40
CA VAL A 87 -15.20 -52.38 21.73
C VAL A 87 -14.57 -53.71 21.32
N GLN A 88 -14.81 -54.75 22.12
CA GLN A 88 -14.57 -56.14 21.71
C GLN A 88 -15.80 -56.70 20.94
N THR A 89 -15.69 -56.80 19.62
CA THR A 89 -16.80 -57.20 18.73
C THR A 89 -17.03 -58.71 18.64
N ARG A 90 -16.01 -59.52 18.95
CA ARG A 90 -16.09 -60.99 18.96
C ARG A 90 -15.44 -61.58 20.21
N ASN A 91 -16.16 -62.50 20.85
CA ASN A 91 -15.67 -63.22 22.02
C ASN A 91 -14.79 -64.39 21.61
N ASN A 92 -13.64 -64.53 22.25
CA ASN A 92 -13.02 -65.83 22.46
C ASN A 92 -13.09 -66.09 23.97
N PRO A 93 -14.09 -66.84 24.47
CA PRO A 93 -14.31 -67.02 25.91
C PRO A 93 -13.15 -67.71 26.64
N ASN A 94 -12.13 -68.18 25.92
CA ASN A 94 -10.94 -68.82 26.46
C ASN A 94 -9.68 -67.93 26.37
N GLN A 95 -9.78 -66.68 25.92
CA GLN A 95 -8.66 -65.75 25.86
C GLN A 95 -9.08 -64.35 26.33
N ASN A 96 -8.78 -64.08 27.60
CA ASN A 96 -8.64 -62.72 28.11
C ASN A 96 -7.50 -62.07 27.34
N LEU A 97 -7.84 -61.24 26.36
CA LEU A 97 -6.84 -60.53 25.57
C LEU A 97 -6.78 -59.08 26.05
N THR A 98 -5.55 -58.63 26.26
CA THR A 98 -5.23 -57.33 26.84
C THR A 98 -4.97 -56.34 25.72
N VAL A 99 -5.72 -55.23 25.67
CA VAL A 99 -5.42 -54.12 24.76
C VAL A 99 -4.55 -53.11 25.50
N ALA A 100 -3.33 -52.88 25.01
CA ALA A 100 -2.44 -51.82 25.47
C ALA A 100 -2.49 -50.66 24.46
N PRO A 101 -3.33 -49.63 24.67
CA PRO A 101 -3.63 -48.64 23.64
C PRO A 101 -2.47 -47.65 23.44
N VAL A 102 -2.15 -47.39 22.18
CA VAL A 102 -1.20 -46.38 21.73
C VAL A 102 -1.89 -45.48 20.73
N LEU A 103 -1.79 -44.17 20.92
CA LEU A 103 -2.37 -43.20 19.99
C LEU A 103 -1.41 -42.96 18.81
N GLN A 104 -1.93 -43.02 17.59
CA GLN A 104 -1.20 -42.69 16.37
C GLN A 104 -1.91 -41.57 15.60
N TYR A 105 -1.16 -40.82 14.79
CA TYR A 105 -1.68 -39.85 13.84
C TYR A 105 -1.14 -40.08 12.42
N SER A 106 -1.84 -39.54 11.43
CA SER A 106 -1.47 -39.53 10.00
C SER A 106 -1.98 -38.26 9.32
N THR A 107 -1.21 -37.69 8.39
CA THR A 107 -1.62 -36.56 7.52
C THR A 107 -2.08 -37.01 6.14
N ASN A 108 -1.81 -38.28 5.79
CA ASN A 108 -2.06 -38.82 4.44
C ASN A 108 -3.10 -39.95 4.47
N GLY A 109 -3.77 -40.15 5.62
CA GLY A 109 -4.90 -41.05 5.71
C GLY A 109 -6.11 -40.46 4.98
N SER A 110 -6.94 -41.30 4.39
CA SER A 110 -8.33 -40.93 4.04
C SER A 110 -9.33 -41.51 5.04
N ASN A 111 -8.86 -42.45 5.87
CA ASN A 111 -9.56 -43.12 6.95
C ASN A 111 -8.52 -43.70 7.92
N CYS A 112 -8.98 -44.24 9.06
CA CYS A 112 -8.11 -44.81 10.09
C CYS A 112 -7.44 -46.14 9.67
N SER A 113 -7.73 -46.65 8.48
CA SER A 113 -7.22 -47.92 7.95
C SER A 113 -6.16 -47.73 6.86
N SER A 114 -5.90 -46.51 6.41
CA SER A 114 -4.95 -46.19 5.33
C SER A 114 -3.93 -45.12 5.73
N GLY A 115 -2.83 -45.01 4.98
CA GLY A 115 -1.78 -44.01 5.21
C GLY A 115 -0.60 -44.47 6.07
N THR A 116 0.38 -43.58 6.23
CA THR A 116 1.56 -43.79 7.07
C THR A 116 1.29 -43.24 8.46
N TRP A 117 1.38 -44.08 9.48
CA TRP A 117 1.00 -43.74 10.84
C TRP A 117 2.22 -43.53 11.72
N THR A 118 2.20 -42.44 12.50
CA THR A 118 3.23 -42.08 13.48
C THR A 118 2.63 -42.13 14.87
N THR A 119 3.30 -42.77 15.82
CA THR A 119 2.89 -42.76 17.23
C THR A 119 2.98 -41.34 17.78
N VAL A 120 1.95 -40.89 18.50
CA VAL A 120 1.96 -39.59 19.19
C VAL A 120 3.03 -39.65 20.29
N PRO A 121 4.12 -38.86 20.20
CA PRO A 121 5.19 -38.92 21.19
C PRO A 121 4.78 -38.31 22.53
N LYS A 122 5.53 -38.70 23.57
CA LYS A 122 5.44 -38.09 24.89
C LYS A 122 5.88 -36.62 24.83
N SER A 123 5.44 -35.81 25.80
CA SER A 123 5.82 -34.40 25.89
C SER A 123 7.34 -34.19 25.87
N SER A 124 8.09 -35.03 26.60
CA SER A 124 9.56 -34.97 26.67
C SER A 124 10.29 -35.38 25.39
N SER A 125 9.60 -36.05 24.46
CA SER A 125 10.16 -36.54 23.18
C SER A 125 9.42 -35.95 21.97
N CYS A 126 8.74 -34.82 22.15
CA CYS A 126 7.88 -34.23 21.14
C CYS A 126 8.66 -33.83 19.87
N GLY A 127 9.87 -33.28 20.02
CA GLY A 127 10.76 -32.96 18.89
C GLY A 127 10.06 -32.12 17.81
N SER A 128 10.17 -32.55 16.56
CA SER A 128 9.52 -31.91 15.40
C SER A 128 8.13 -32.48 15.08
N ASN A 129 7.48 -33.19 16.02
CA ASN A 129 6.18 -33.79 15.75
C ASN A 129 5.06 -32.73 15.82
N PRO A 130 4.07 -32.81 14.92
CA PRO A 130 2.93 -31.90 14.85
C PRO A 130 1.92 -32.08 15.99
N ILE A 131 1.82 -33.28 16.56
CA ILE A 131 0.92 -33.61 17.68
C ILE A 131 1.74 -34.35 18.72
N CYS A 132 1.62 -33.94 19.98
CA CYS A 132 2.31 -34.56 21.11
C CYS A 132 1.38 -34.67 22.32
N LEU A 133 1.67 -35.61 23.22
CA LEU A 133 1.03 -35.63 24.53
C LEU A 133 1.49 -34.45 25.40
N THR A 134 0.62 -33.95 26.26
CA THR A 134 0.91 -32.85 27.18
C THR A 134 0.18 -32.98 28.51
N ALA A 135 0.71 -32.35 29.55
CA ALA A 135 0.05 -32.37 30.86
C ALA A 135 -1.33 -31.71 30.82
N SER A 136 -2.34 -32.42 31.35
CA SER A 136 -3.64 -31.84 31.70
C SER A 136 -3.56 -31.26 33.12
N THR A 137 -4.30 -30.19 33.35
CA THR A 137 -4.48 -29.65 34.71
C THR A 137 -5.58 -30.34 35.50
N GLN A 138 -6.38 -31.18 34.84
CA GLN A 138 -7.65 -31.71 35.35
C GLN A 138 -7.62 -33.22 35.63
N PHE A 139 -6.62 -33.93 35.14
CA PHE A 139 -6.38 -35.34 35.47
C PHE A 139 -4.90 -35.71 35.34
N SER A 140 -4.49 -36.77 36.06
CA SER A 140 -3.17 -37.39 35.94
C SER A 140 -3.24 -38.69 35.15
N ASP A 141 -2.09 -39.17 34.66
CA ASP A 141 -2.00 -40.49 34.01
C ASP A 141 -2.61 -41.58 34.89
N GLY A 142 -3.41 -42.48 34.28
CA GLY A 142 -4.07 -43.58 34.99
C GLY A 142 -5.38 -43.19 35.70
N THR A 143 -5.82 -41.93 35.61
CA THR A 143 -7.14 -41.54 36.14
C THR A 143 -8.23 -42.30 35.37
N LEU A 144 -9.07 -43.06 36.08
CA LEU A 144 -10.09 -43.88 35.44
C LEU A 144 -11.14 -43.04 34.72
N THR A 145 -11.46 -43.41 33.48
CA THR A 145 -12.60 -42.86 32.76
C THR A 145 -13.91 -43.45 33.29
N THR A 146 -14.98 -42.66 33.27
CA THR A 146 -16.36 -43.16 33.35
C THR A 146 -17.00 -43.13 31.98
N GLN A 147 -18.00 -44.00 31.77
CA GLN A 147 -18.73 -44.11 30.51
C GLN A 147 -19.27 -42.75 30.05
N ARG A 148 -18.90 -42.34 28.83
CA ARG A 148 -19.47 -41.16 28.14
C ARG A 148 -20.11 -41.53 26.81
N PHE A 149 -19.76 -42.67 26.21
CA PHE A 149 -20.46 -43.22 25.06
C PHE A 149 -21.48 -44.26 25.54
N ASN A 150 -22.74 -44.07 25.16
CA ASN A 150 -23.81 -45.02 25.46
C ASN A 150 -24.21 -45.76 24.20
N ASP A 151 -23.45 -46.80 23.89
CA ASP A 151 -23.56 -47.65 22.68
C ASP A 151 -24.24 -49.00 22.97
N GLY A 152 -24.70 -49.22 24.21
CA GLY A 152 -25.30 -50.48 24.65
C GLY A 152 -24.28 -51.57 25.00
N HIS A 153 -22.99 -51.24 25.08
CA HIS A 153 -21.94 -52.15 25.57
C HIS A 153 -21.75 -52.04 27.09
N THR A 154 -21.22 -53.09 27.71
CA THR A 154 -20.83 -53.07 29.13
C THR A 154 -19.55 -52.25 29.27
N PHE A 155 -19.62 -51.15 30.00
CA PHE A 155 -18.45 -50.28 30.18
C PHE A 155 -17.41 -50.91 31.11
N VAL A 156 -16.15 -50.87 30.68
CA VAL A 156 -14.95 -51.16 31.47
C VAL A 156 -14.13 -49.89 31.51
N GLY A 157 -13.81 -49.40 32.72
CA GLY A 157 -13.07 -48.15 32.92
C GLY A 157 -11.73 -48.17 32.20
N GLY A 158 -11.55 -47.26 31.25
CA GLY A 158 -10.26 -46.92 30.66
C GLY A 158 -9.46 -45.97 31.54
N ASP A 159 -8.47 -45.32 30.96
CA ASP A 159 -7.68 -44.31 31.66
C ASP A 159 -7.43 -43.03 30.85
N GLY A 160 -7.20 -41.95 31.61
CA GLY A 160 -6.66 -40.70 31.12
C GLY A 160 -5.15 -40.78 30.92
N VAL A 161 -4.69 -40.26 29.78
CA VAL A 161 -3.30 -40.29 29.33
C VAL A 161 -2.85 -38.86 29.01
N ALA A 162 -1.99 -38.29 29.85
CA ALA A 162 -1.53 -36.90 29.74
C ALA A 162 -0.06 -36.79 29.32
N VAL A 163 0.89 -37.36 30.07
CA VAL A 163 2.33 -37.17 29.79
C VAL A 163 3.07 -38.44 29.40
N ASN A 164 2.54 -39.60 29.77
CA ASN A 164 3.12 -40.90 29.44
C ASN A 164 2.39 -41.54 28.24
N GLY A 165 3.16 -41.93 27.22
CA GLY A 165 2.75 -42.33 25.85
C GLY A 165 1.70 -43.42 25.68
N ASP A 166 1.42 -44.21 26.70
CA ASP A 166 0.67 -45.46 26.58
C ASP A 166 -0.43 -45.49 27.64
N GLY A 167 -1.65 -45.85 27.24
CA GLY A 167 -2.72 -46.08 28.20
C GLY A 167 -2.51 -47.41 28.93
N ASN A 168 -3.10 -47.53 30.12
CA ASN A 168 -3.06 -48.77 30.87
C ASN A 168 -3.76 -49.88 30.09
N ALA A 169 -3.16 -51.05 30.12
CA ALA A 169 -3.64 -52.18 29.38
C ALA A 169 -4.92 -52.73 30.03
N ILE A 170 -5.98 -52.95 29.25
CA ILE A 170 -7.26 -53.46 29.75
C ILE A 170 -7.52 -54.87 29.26
N VAL A 171 -7.92 -55.71 30.20
CA VAL A 171 -8.40 -57.06 29.93
C VAL A 171 -9.91 -57.02 29.75
N TYR A 172 -10.36 -57.27 28.54
CA TYR A 172 -11.78 -57.50 28.28
C TYR A 172 -12.14 -58.92 28.73
N ALA A 173 -13.08 -59.04 29.66
CA ALA A 173 -13.55 -60.30 30.21
C ALA A 173 -14.71 -60.89 29.39
N ASN A 174 -15.48 -60.06 28.68
CA ASN A 174 -16.67 -60.49 27.95
C ASN A 174 -16.82 -59.84 26.57
N ARG A 175 -17.57 -60.51 25.70
CA ARG A 175 -18.10 -59.90 24.46
C ARG A 175 -18.91 -58.66 24.79
N ASN A 176 -18.85 -57.65 23.93
CA ASN A 176 -19.60 -56.41 24.08
C ASN A 176 -19.20 -55.60 25.32
N GLU A 177 -17.98 -55.80 25.82
CA GLU A 177 -17.35 -54.81 26.68
C GLU A 177 -16.68 -53.74 25.81
N HIS A 178 -16.77 -52.49 26.25
CA HIS A 178 -16.06 -51.36 25.67
C HIS A 178 -15.29 -50.61 26.75
N ALA A 179 -14.17 -50.00 26.37
CA ALA A 179 -13.39 -49.13 27.24
C ALA A 179 -13.12 -47.81 26.51
N GLU A 180 -12.95 -46.75 27.30
CA GLU A 180 -12.74 -45.39 26.82
C GLU A 180 -11.42 -44.83 27.33
N TRP A 181 -10.56 -44.38 26.43
CA TRP A 181 -9.31 -43.72 26.77
C TRP A 181 -9.36 -42.25 26.38
N GLU A 182 -8.81 -41.38 27.22
CA GLU A 182 -8.77 -39.94 26.99
C GLU A 182 -7.34 -39.42 26.97
N TRP A 183 -6.88 -38.91 25.83
CA TRP A 183 -5.55 -38.33 25.67
C TRP A 183 -5.59 -36.81 25.77
N MET A 184 -4.64 -36.22 26.48
CA MET A 184 -4.37 -34.79 26.45
C MET A 184 -3.31 -34.48 25.38
N LEU A 185 -3.70 -33.68 24.40
CA LEU A 185 -2.91 -33.38 23.20
C LEU A 185 -2.48 -31.92 23.18
N ASN A 186 -1.28 -31.68 22.67
CA ASN A 186 -0.80 -30.37 22.23
C ASN A 186 -0.61 -30.42 20.71
N ILE A 187 -1.32 -29.56 19.99
CA ILE A 187 -1.08 -29.33 18.55
C ILE A 187 0.08 -28.36 18.46
N THR A 188 1.25 -28.79 18.00
CA THR A 188 2.48 -28.00 18.12
C THR A 188 2.63 -27.00 16.97
N ASN A 189 3.59 -26.09 17.08
CA ASN A 189 3.99 -25.21 15.98
C ASN A 189 4.65 -25.95 14.80
N ASN A 190 4.93 -27.26 14.93
CA ASN A 190 5.43 -28.08 13.82
C ASN A 190 4.29 -28.67 12.97
N ALA A 191 3.03 -28.50 13.38
CA ALA A 191 1.91 -28.91 12.54
C ALA A 191 1.78 -27.99 11.34
N THR A 192 1.44 -28.59 10.20
CA THR A 192 1.21 -27.86 8.96
C THR A 192 -0.19 -27.30 8.99
N ASN A 193 -0.32 -25.99 8.78
CA ASN A 193 -1.60 -25.31 8.73
C ASN A 193 -2.50 -25.86 7.61
N ASN A 194 -3.82 -25.80 7.83
CA ASN A 194 -4.83 -26.38 6.94
C ASN A 194 -4.62 -27.86 6.56
N ILE A 195 -4.02 -28.67 7.43
CA ILE A 195 -3.87 -30.11 7.19
C ILE A 195 -4.82 -30.90 8.10
N ASN A 196 -5.42 -31.94 7.51
CA ASN A 196 -6.18 -32.95 8.25
C ASN A 196 -5.23 -33.91 8.94
N TYR A 197 -5.39 -34.05 10.25
CA TYR A 197 -4.76 -35.06 11.06
C TYR A 197 -5.80 -36.10 11.46
N TYR A 198 -5.55 -37.34 11.05
CA TYR A 198 -6.36 -38.51 11.41
C TYR A 198 -5.73 -39.21 12.59
N LEU A 199 -6.49 -39.49 13.65
CA LEU A 199 -6.02 -40.13 14.87
C LEU A 199 -6.72 -41.47 15.10
N ARG A 200 -5.95 -42.45 15.56
CA ARG A 200 -6.44 -43.80 15.86
C ARG A 200 -5.71 -44.44 17.04
N ILE A 201 -6.40 -45.35 17.72
CA ILE A 201 -5.78 -46.26 18.69
C ILE A 201 -5.22 -47.48 17.96
N VAL A 202 -4.02 -47.92 18.34
CA VAL A 202 -3.49 -49.24 18.03
C VAL A 202 -3.18 -50.00 19.32
N ASP A 203 -3.05 -51.31 19.24
CA ASP A 203 -2.52 -52.13 20.32
C ASP A 203 -0.99 -52.13 20.26
N ALA A 204 -0.31 -51.80 21.36
CA ALA A 204 1.15 -51.77 21.45
C ALA A 204 1.81 -53.11 21.07
N SER A 205 1.12 -54.22 21.33
CA SER A 205 1.60 -55.59 21.11
C SER A 205 1.17 -56.17 19.76
N GLN A 206 0.01 -55.76 19.23
CA GLN A 206 -0.58 -56.34 18.01
C GLN A 206 -0.62 -55.40 16.81
N GLY A 207 -0.35 -54.11 17.00
CA GLY A 207 -0.48 -53.09 15.97
C GLY A 207 -1.94 -52.67 15.76
N ALA A 208 -2.32 -52.39 14.52
CA ALA A 208 -3.64 -51.85 14.21
C ALA A 208 -4.78 -52.77 14.71
N LEU A 209 -5.86 -52.16 15.22
CA LEU A 209 -7.10 -52.86 15.54
C LEU A 209 -7.71 -53.48 14.27
N ASN A 210 -8.65 -54.42 14.46
CA ASN A 210 -9.25 -55.14 13.36
C ASN A 210 -10.15 -54.26 12.48
N ASP A 211 -10.73 -53.21 13.05
CA ASP A 211 -11.63 -52.29 12.37
C ASP A 211 -11.61 -50.89 13.00
N TYR A 212 -11.90 -49.87 12.20
CA TYR A 212 -12.03 -48.47 12.62
C TYR A 212 -13.29 -47.88 12.00
N GLN A 213 -14.40 -47.99 12.74
CA GLN A 213 -15.70 -47.51 12.25
C GLN A 213 -15.75 -45.98 12.19
N ARG A 214 -15.07 -45.32 13.12
CA ARG A 214 -14.92 -43.86 13.16
C ARG A 214 -13.45 -43.49 13.28
N CYS A 215 -13.07 -42.44 12.58
CA CYS A 215 -11.72 -41.91 12.61
C CYS A 215 -11.74 -40.50 13.19
N ALA A 216 -11.07 -40.31 14.33
CA ALA A 216 -10.94 -39.00 14.92
C ALA A 216 -10.17 -38.11 13.94
N THR A 217 -10.78 -37.01 13.50
CA THR A 217 -10.19 -36.12 12.49
C THR A 217 -10.20 -34.70 13.03
N LEU A 218 -9.04 -34.05 13.02
CA LEU A 218 -8.94 -32.62 13.27
C LEU A 218 -8.27 -31.93 12.09
N THR A 219 -8.72 -30.72 11.76
CA THR A 219 -8.07 -29.84 10.77
C THR A 219 -7.45 -28.67 11.52
N THR A 220 -6.13 -28.49 11.39
CA THR A 220 -5.46 -27.30 11.94
C THR A 220 -5.96 -26.04 11.25
N ALA A 221 -5.97 -24.91 11.97
CA ALA A 221 -6.32 -23.62 11.42
C ALA A 221 -5.53 -23.30 10.15
N GLU A 222 -6.18 -22.65 9.18
CA GLU A 222 -5.45 -21.88 8.19
C GLU A 222 -4.79 -20.70 8.92
N VAL A 223 -3.57 -20.35 8.52
CA VAL A 223 -3.03 -19.06 8.92
C VAL A 223 -3.73 -18.00 8.09
N SER A 224 -4.27 -16.96 8.72
CA SER A 224 -4.55 -15.72 7.99
C SER A 224 -3.21 -15.27 7.42
N ASN A 225 -3.03 -15.32 6.10
CA ASN A 225 -1.81 -14.86 5.46
C ASN A 225 -2.13 -13.59 4.70
N SER A 226 -2.07 -12.46 5.40
CA SER A 226 -1.85 -11.19 4.75
C SER A 226 -0.43 -11.18 4.18
N GLU A 227 -0.33 -10.99 2.87
CA GLU A 227 0.95 -10.95 2.17
C GLU A 227 1.16 -9.57 1.56
N LEU A 228 2.30 -8.93 1.86
CA LEU A 228 2.76 -7.75 1.14
C LEU A 228 3.58 -8.21 -0.06
N LEU A 229 2.98 -8.10 -1.25
CA LEU A 229 3.52 -8.66 -2.48
C LEU A 229 4.48 -7.71 -3.19
N HIS A 230 4.06 -6.45 -3.34
CA HIS A 230 4.73 -5.47 -4.18
C HIS A 230 4.69 -4.08 -3.54
N TYR A 231 5.59 -3.21 -3.98
CA TYR A 231 5.53 -1.79 -3.68
C TYR A 231 5.86 -0.94 -4.90
N ARG A 232 5.47 0.34 -4.85
CA ARG A 232 5.88 1.33 -5.84
C ARG A 232 5.98 2.72 -5.25
N TRP A 233 7.04 3.43 -5.63
CA TRP A 233 7.29 4.80 -5.20
C TRP A 233 6.66 5.80 -6.18
N ARG A 234 6.08 6.87 -5.63
CA ARG A 234 5.47 7.97 -6.38
C ARG A 234 5.97 9.31 -5.87
N ASN A 235 6.00 10.29 -6.77
CA ASN A 235 6.18 11.67 -6.38
C ASN A 235 4.88 12.19 -5.72
N ASP A 236 4.98 13.23 -4.92
CA ASP A 236 3.82 13.93 -4.37
C ASP A 236 3.47 15.13 -5.26
N ASP A 237 3.11 14.88 -6.52
CA ASP A 237 2.92 15.88 -7.58
C ASP A 237 1.52 15.83 -8.24
N GLY A 238 0.56 15.15 -7.61
CA GLY A 238 -0.79 14.96 -8.14
C GLY A 238 -1.64 14.01 -7.30
N GLY A 239 -2.94 13.95 -7.59
CA GLY A 239 -3.86 13.01 -6.92
C GLY A 239 -3.55 11.54 -7.26
N GLU A 240 -4.32 10.61 -6.71
CA GLU A 240 -4.17 9.19 -7.09
C GLU A 240 -4.51 8.98 -8.57
N VAL A 241 -5.67 9.50 -8.97
CA VAL A 241 -6.13 9.73 -10.33
C VAL A 241 -6.40 11.22 -10.50
N GLY A 242 -6.34 11.72 -11.73
CA GLY A 242 -6.81 13.07 -11.98
C GLY A 242 -8.31 13.18 -11.71
N THR A 243 -8.72 14.11 -10.86
CA THR A 243 -10.12 14.51 -10.70
C THR A 243 -10.34 15.85 -11.38
N ALA A 244 -11.55 16.09 -11.91
CA ALA A 244 -11.83 17.36 -12.58
C ALA A 244 -11.75 18.52 -11.56
N GLN A 245 -10.81 19.44 -11.75
CA GLN A 245 -10.62 20.62 -10.93
C GLN A 245 -10.36 21.86 -11.80
N GLN A 246 -10.37 23.04 -11.19
CA GLN A 246 -9.92 24.26 -11.85
C GLN A 246 -8.41 24.18 -12.07
N LEU A 247 -7.98 24.31 -13.33
CA LEU A 247 -6.56 24.26 -13.68
C LEU A 247 -5.95 25.66 -13.80
N GLY A 248 -6.75 26.65 -14.17
CA GLY A 248 -6.27 28.03 -14.30
C GLY A 248 -7.27 28.93 -15.02
N THR A 249 -6.84 30.17 -15.21
CA THR A 249 -7.54 31.19 -15.97
C THR A 249 -6.70 31.59 -17.18
N ILE A 250 -7.32 31.69 -18.35
CA ILE A 250 -6.72 32.17 -19.59
C ILE A 250 -7.47 33.40 -20.09
N TYR A 251 -6.80 34.22 -20.90
CA TYR A 251 -7.33 35.46 -21.45
C TYR A 251 -7.22 35.49 -22.97
N PRO A 252 -7.97 36.37 -23.66
CA PRO A 252 -7.73 36.65 -25.07
C PRO A 252 -6.30 37.18 -25.31
N ASP A 253 -5.56 36.59 -26.25
CA ASP A 253 -4.20 37.01 -26.63
C ASP A 253 -4.03 37.27 -28.14
N GLY A 254 -5.09 37.09 -28.92
CA GLY A 254 -5.09 37.37 -30.36
C GLY A 254 -6.48 37.63 -30.92
N ASP A 255 -6.52 38.33 -32.06
CA ASP A 255 -7.73 38.56 -32.84
C ASP A 255 -7.80 37.54 -33.98
N TYR A 256 -8.71 36.55 -33.88
CA TYR A 256 -8.85 35.54 -34.94
C TYR A 256 -9.64 36.09 -36.13
N SER A 257 -10.78 36.75 -35.86
CA SER A 257 -11.63 37.36 -36.90
C SER A 257 -12.33 38.61 -36.37
N PRO A 258 -11.64 39.76 -36.34
CA PRO A 258 -12.20 40.98 -35.77
C PRO A 258 -13.29 41.57 -36.67
N SER A 259 -14.45 41.86 -36.08
CA SER A 259 -15.56 42.51 -36.79
C SER A 259 -16.30 43.58 -35.97
N TRP A 260 -15.95 43.72 -34.70
CA TRP A 260 -16.47 44.77 -33.82
C TRP A 260 -15.59 46.03 -33.94
N GLN A 261 -15.90 47.09 -33.21
CA GLN A 261 -15.13 48.33 -33.19
C GLN A 261 -14.58 48.57 -31.78
N THR A 262 -13.28 48.83 -31.64
CA THR A 262 -12.69 49.32 -30.39
C THR A 262 -13.11 50.77 -30.14
N VAL A 263 -13.46 51.10 -28.89
CA VAL A 263 -13.82 52.46 -28.48
C VAL A 263 -12.85 52.94 -27.39
N VAL A 264 -11.84 53.74 -27.81
CA VAL A 264 -10.87 54.61 -27.04
C VAL A 264 -9.61 53.92 -26.47
N PRO A 265 -8.49 54.65 -26.20
CA PRO A 265 -7.58 55.33 -27.11
C PRO A 265 -6.25 54.54 -27.30
N GLY A 266 -6.28 53.21 -27.30
CA GLY A 266 -5.09 52.40 -27.60
C GLY A 266 -5.24 51.78 -28.97
N GLY A 267 -4.82 52.47 -30.03
CA GLY A 267 -4.84 51.91 -31.38
C GLY A 267 -3.95 50.66 -31.44
N GLY A 268 -4.56 49.48 -31.33
CA GLY A 268 -3.86 48.21 -31.49
C GLY A 268 -4.67 47.07 -30.90
N TYR A 269 -5.48 46.42 -31.75
CA TYR A 269 -6.13 45.11 -31.52
C TYR A 269 -7.32 45.07 -30.54
N HIS A 270 -8.30 44.20 -30.82
CA HIS A 270 -9.51 44.05 -30.02
C HIS A 270 -9.23 43.29 -28.72
N PHE A 271 -8.38 42.25 -28.77
CA PHE A 271 -8.01 41.46 -27.59
C PHE A 271 -7.36 42.32 -26.49
N ALA A 272 -6.56 43.33 -26.85
CA ALA A 272 -5.92 44.24 -25.90
C ALA A 272 -6.94 45.06 -25.09
N ALA A 273 -8.11 45.33 -25.66
CA ALA A 273 -9.18 46.05 -24.98
C ALA A 273 -10.00 45.19 -24.02
N VAL A 274 -9.93 43.85 -24.14
CA VAL A 274 -10.72 42.92 -23.32
C VAL A 274 -9.86 42.02 -22.43
N ASN A 275 -8.54 42.04 -22.56
CA ASN A 275 -7.59 41.37 -21.67
C ASN A 275 -7.19 42.26 -20.48
N GLU A 276 -8.14 43.03 -19.97
CA GLU A 276 -7.97 43.85 -18.77
C GLU A 276 -8.43 42.97 -17.60
N GLY A 277 -7.55 42.66 -16.63
CA GLY A 277 -7.87 41.81 -15.47
C GLY A 277 -8.98 42.37 -14.55
N ASP A 278 -9.14 41.81 -13.35
CA ASP A 278 -10.08 42.33 -12.33
C ASP A 278 -9.35 43.33 -11.41
N PRO A 279 -9.74 44.62 -11.32
CA PRO A 279 -10.95 45.23 -11.86
C PRO A 279 -10.85 45.65 -13.34
N PRO A 280 -11.93 45.49 -14.13
CA PRO A 280 -11.91 45.80 -15.55
C PRO A 280 -11.90 47.32 -15.81
N ASN A 281 -11.11 47.76 -16.79
CA ASN A 281 -11.12 49.14 -17.26
C ASN A 281 -12.36 49.41 -18.14
N THR A 282 -13.48 49.81 -17.53
CA THR A 282 -14.73 50.09 -18.26
C THR A 282 -14.68 51.31 -19.22
N SER A 283 -13.55 52.04 -19.25
CA SER A 283 -13.29 53.08 -20.24
C SER A 283 -12.66 52.54 -21.53
N ASN A 284 -12.22 51.28 -21.52
CA ASN A 284 -11.67 50.54 -22.66
C ASN A 284 -12.62 49.38 -22.99
N TYR A 285 -13.20 49.36 -24.20
CA TYR A 285 -14.12 48.29 -24.60
C TYR A 285 -14.23 48.13 -26.11
N ILE A 286 -14.70 46.97 -26.53
CA ILE A 286 -15.15 46.71 -27.90
C ILE A 286 -16.68 46.81 -28.00
N ALA A 287 -17.19 47.22 -29.16
CA ALA A 287 -18.62 47.42 -29.37
C ALA A 287 -19.08 47.07 -30.80
N THR A 288 -20.35 46.72 -30.95
CA THR A 288 -20.98 46.57 -32.27
C THR A 288 -22.44 47.02 -32.26
N THR A 289 -22.91 47.59 -33.37
CA THR A 289 -24.32 47.91 -33.67
C THR A 289 -24.95 46.92 -34.66
N ASN A 290 -24.13 46.05 -35.25
CA ASN A 290 -24.51 45.12 -36.32
C ASN A 290 -24.64 43.69 -35.77
N ARG A 291 -25.34 42.81 -36.50
CA ARG A 291 -25.40 41.37 -36.19
C ARG A 291 -24.08 40.68 -36.59
N SER A 292 -22.99 41.10 -35.97
CA SER A 292 -21.64 40.62 -36.25
C SER A 292 -21.13 39.69 -35.15
N THR A 293 -20.02 39.03 -35.43
CA THR A 293 -19.39 38.02 -34.57
C THR A 293 -17.92 38.37 -34.40
N GLU A 294 -17.45 38.41 -33.16
CA GLU A 294 -16.06 38.61 -32.80
C GLU A 294 -15.47 37.26 -32.35
N ASP A 295 -14.34 36.85 -32.93
CA ASP A 295 -13.62 35.64 -32.53
C ASP A 295 -12.23 36.01 -31.99
N PHE A 296 -11.90 35.50 -30.80
CA PHE A 296 -10.60 35.66 -30.14
C PHE A 296 -9.84 34.35 -30.09
N ASP A 297 -8.54 34.43 -30.33
CA ASP A 297 -7.59 33.41 -29.87
C ASP A 297 -7.37 33.58 -28.37
N LEU A 298 -7.12 32.46 -27.68
CA LEU A 298 -6.95 32.42 -26.24
C LEU A 298 -5.55 31.92 -25.89
N GLN A 299 -5.03 32.42 -24.76
CA GLN A 299 -3.80 31.91 -24.16
C GLN A 299 -3.88 30.40 -23.92
N THR A 300 -2.72 29.75 -24.00
CA THR A 300 -2.58 28.33 -23.69
C THR A 300 -2.48 28.11 -22.17
N LEU A 301 -2.89 26.92 -21.72
CA LEU A 301 -2.74 26.48 -20.33
C LEU A 301 -2.27 25.02 -20.31
N THR A 302 -1.19 24.76 -19.59
CA THR A 302 -0.65 23.41 -19.39
C THR A 302 -1.12 22.79 -18.08
N GLY A 303 -0.92 21.49 -17.91
CA GLY A 303 -1.14 20.80 -16.62
C GLY A 303 -2.42 19.96 -16.53
N GLY A 304 -3.19 19.86 -17.61
CA GLY A 304 -4.31 18.92 -17.74
C GLY A 304 -3.98 17.75 -18.65
N THR A 305 -4.57 16.59 -18.38
CA THR A 305 -4.61 15.42 -19.29
C THR A 305 -5.88 15.39 -20.14
N SER A 306 -6.96 16.01 -19.65
CA SER A 306 -8.21 16.26 -20.37
C SER A 306 -8.87 17.51 -19.79
N TYR A 307 -9.54 18.30 -20.63
CA TYR A 307 -10.26 19.51 -20.22
C TYR A 307 -11.76 19.30 -20.40
N THR A 308 -12.49 19.39 -19.30
CA THR A 308 -13.86 18.88 -19.19
C THR A 308 -14.91 19.97 -19.04
N ARG A 309 -14.48 21.17 -18.65
CA ARG A 309 -15.34 22.34 -18.54
C ARG A 309 -14.56 23.63 -18.78
N VAL A 310 -15.23 24.62 -19.36
CA VAL A 310 -14.71 25.98 -19.52
C VAL A 310 -15.79 26.95 -19.08
N ASP A 311 -15.46 27.86 -18.18
CA ASP A 311 -16.33 28.97 -17.78
C ASP A 311 -15.82 30.27 -18.41
N VAL A 312 -16.66 30.93 -19.20
CA VAL A 312 -16.36 32.22 -19.79
C VAL A 312 -17.07 33.31 -18.97
N ARG A 313 -16.29 34.15 -18.31
CA ARG A 313 -16.76 35.37 -17.65
C ARG A 313 -16.54 36.56 -18.58
N ILE A 314 -17.57 37.38 -18.76
CA ILE A 314 -17.50 38.59 -19.56
C ILE A 314 -18.01 39.79 -18.77
N ASN A 315 -17.29 40.90 -18.82
CA ASN A 315 -17.75 42.19 -18.30
C ASN A 315 -18.37 42.99 -19.44
N ALA A 316 -19.69 43.07 -19.47
CA ALA A 316 -20.41 43.59 -20.63
C ALA A 316 -21.64 44.42 -20.25
N ARG A 317 -22.14 45.20 -21.20
CA ARG A 317 -23.43 45.90 -21.13
C ARG A 317 -24.07 46.02 -22.51
N ASN A 318 -25.35 46.37 -22.54
CA ASN A 318 -26.02 46.84 -23.75
C ASN A 318 -26.47 48.31 -23.60
N THR A 319 -26.76 48.98 -24.71
CA THR A 319 -27.36 50.34 -24.69
C THR A 319 -28.88 50.33 -24.92
N GLY A 320 -29.46 49.15 -25.15
CA GLY A 320 -30.89 48.91 -25.36
C GLY A 320 -31.28 47.50 -24.92
N ASN A 321 -31.98 46.73 -25.77
CA ASN A 321 -32.53 45.42 -25.37
C ASN A 321 -31.82 44.20 -26.00
N ASP A 322 -30.62 44.43 -26.51
CA ASP A 322 -29.84 43.41 -27.21
C ASP A 322 -29.17 42.42 -26.25
N ARG A 323 -28.79 41.26 -26.79
CA ARG A 323 -28.18 40.16 -26.05
C ARG A 323 -26.82 39.81 -26.65
N ILE A 324 -26.00 39.13 -25.86
CA ILE A 324 -24.75 38.54 -26.35
C ILE A 324 -24.86 37.02 -26.36
N GLY A 325 -24.50 36.43 -27.50
CA GLY A 325 -24.23 35.00 -27.63
C GLY A 325 -22.76 34.75 -27.30
N VAL A 326 -22.50 33.76 -26.46
CA VAL A 326 -21.16 33.30 -26.09
C VAL A 326 -21.03 31.86 -26.57
N ASN A 327 -20.01 31.58 -27.37
CA ASN A 327 -19.71 30.23 -27.84
C ASN A 327 -18.20 29.95 -27.76
N LEU A 328 -17.85 28.66 -27.72
CA LEU A 328 -16.47 28.20 -27.86
C LEU A 328 -16.30 27.52 -29.22
N VAL A 329 -15.09 27.60 -29.77
CA VAL A 329 -14.69 26.81 -30.93
C VAL A 329 -13.59 25.85 -30.50
N VAL A 330 -13.89 24.56 -30.51
CA VAL A 330 -13.00 23.49 -30.02
C VAL A 330 -12.61 22.61 -31.20
N GLY A 331 -11.30 22.50 -31.50
CA GLY A 331 -10.81 21.72 -32.64
C GLY A 331 -11.43 22.17 -33.98
N GLY A 332 -11.68 23.48 -34.13
CA GLY A 332 -12.30 24.06 -35.32
C GLY A 332 -13.82 23.94 -35.42
N SER A 333 -14.50 23.34 -34.43
CA SER A 333 -15.96 23.18 -34.41
C SER A 333 -16.63 24.01 -33.32
N ASP A 334 -17.69 24.74 -33.69
CA ASP A 334 -18.51 25.51 -32.76
C ASP A 334 -19.20 24.59 -31.74
N GLN A 335 -19.19 25.00 -30.49
CA GLN A 335 -19.98 24.38 -29.43
C GLN A 335 -21.42 24.95 -29.43
N SER A 336 -22.21 24.62 -28.40
CA SER A 336 -23.55 25.19 -28.23
C SER A 336 -23.47 26.62 -27.70
N GLU A 337 -24.00 27.58 -28.45
CA GLU A 337 -24.00 28.99 -28.03
C GLU A 337 -24.95 29.24 -26.85
N ASN A 338 -24.41 29.86 -25.80
CA ASN A 338 -25.17 30.34 -24.65
C ASN A 338 -25.56 31.82 -24.87
N THR A 339 -26.83 32.16 -24.64
CA THR A 339 -27.33 33.54 -24.78
C THR A 339 -27.46 34.21 -23.41
N ILE A 340 -26.86 35.39 -23.24
CA ILE A 340 -26.90 36.18 -22.01
C ILE A 340 -27.72 37.46 -22.22
N ASN A 341 -28.60 37.78 -21.25
CA ASN A 341 -29.28 39.08 -21.19
C ASN A 341 -28.37 40.10 -20.50
N LEU A 342 -28.07 41.20 -21.18
CA LEU A 342 -27.22 42.26 -20.63
C LEU A 342 -28.07 43.37 -20.00
N ASN A 343 -27.48 44.03 -19.00
CA ASN A 343 -28.01 45.24 -18.38
C ASN A 343 -27.40 46.48 -19.06
N HIS A 344 -27.94 47.65 -18.73
CA HIS A 344 -27.44 48.93 -19.23
C HIS A 344 -26.15 49.41 -18.54
N SER A 345 -25.66 48.68 -17.54
CA SER A 345 -24.40 48.94 -16.83
C SER A 345 -23.49 47.74 -16.98
N PHE A 346 -22.17 48.00 -16.98
CA PHE A 346 -21.16 46.95 -17.04
C PHE A 346 -21.30 46.04 -15.81
N ASN A 347 -21.49 44.75 -16.06
CA ASN A 347 -21.58 43.71 -15.04
C ASN A 347 -20.83 42.47 -15.53
N TRP A 348 -20.35 41.66 -14.59
CA TRP A 348 -19.81 40.34 -14.87
C TRP A 348 -20.94 39.33 -15.10
N TYR A 349 -20.85 38.59 -16.21
CA TYR A 349 -21.73 37.49 -16.55
C TYR A 349 -20.91 36.23 -16.82
N THR A 350 -21.40 35.06 -16.40
CA THR A 350 -20.72 33.77 -16.60
C THR A 350 -21.52 32.88 -17.55
N SER A 351 -20.83 32.23 -18.48
CA SER A 351 -21.34 31.18 -19.36
C SER A 351 -20.48 29.92 -19.23
N SER A 352 -21.08 28.83 -18.79
CA SER A 352 -20.39 27.55 -18.59
C SER A 352 -20.60 26.58 -19.75
N PHE A 353 -19.51 25.96 -20.20
CA PHE A 353 -19.49 24.89 -21.18
C PHE A 353 -19.01 23.61 -20.47
N THR A 354 -19.92 22.66 -20.27
CA THR A 354 -19.66 21.41 -19.51
C THR A 354 -19.73 20.19 -20.41
N GLY A 355 -19.16 19.06 -19.97
CA GLY A 355 -19.19 17.82 -20.74
C GLY A 355 -18.24 17.84 -21.94
N LEU A 356 -17.24 18.72 -21.89
CA LEU A 356 -16.15 18.75 -22.86
C LEU A 356 -15.23 17.55 -22.62
N ASN A 357 -14.46 17.19 -23.63
CA ASN A 357 -13.36 16.22 -23.51
C ASN A 357 -12.25 16.67 -24.45
N MET A 358 -11.64 17.81 -24.14
CA MET A 358 -10.61 18.41 -24.99
C MET A 358 -9.24 17.83 -24.66
N THR A 359 -8.44 17.60 -25.69
CA THR A 359 -6.99 17.36 -25.59
C THR A 359 -6.23 18.67 -25.40
N GLN A 360 -4.94 18.61 -25.03
CA GLN A 360 -4.07 19.80 -24.97
C GLN A 360 -4.07 20.57 -26.29
N ASN A 361 -3.90 19.91 -27.43
CA ASN A 361 -3.93 20.57 -28.76
C ASN A 361 -5.26 21.30 -29.05
N GLN A 362 -6.37 20.79 -28.53
CA GLN A 362 -7.68 21.45 -28.67
C GLN A 362 -7.83 22.64 -27.72
N LEU A 363 -7.21 22.60 -26.55
CA LEU A 363 -7.13 23.77 -25.67
C LEU A 363 -6.20 24.84 -26.25
N ASP A 364 -5.04 24.45 -26.80
CA ASP A 364 -4.07 25.37 -27.41
C ASP A 364 -4.62 26.06 -28.68
N SER A 365 -5.71 25.53 -29.24
CA SER A 365 -6.43 26.08 -30.39
C SER A 365 -7.86 26.51 -30.04
N LEU A 366 -8.15 26.67 -28.73
CA LEU A 366 -9.45 27.10 -28.24
C LEU A 366 -9.70 28.55 -28.64
N ARG A 367 -10.88 28.83 -29.17
CA ARG A 367 -11.30 30.20 -29.50
C ARG A 367 -12.59 30.56 -28.81
N LEU A 368 -12.70 31.83 -28.43
CA LEU A 368 -13.93 32.41 -27.91
C LEU A 368 -14.66 33.16 -29.02
N LYS A 369 -15.94 32.86 -29.19
CA LYS A 369 -16.83 33.51 -30.16
C LYS A 369 -17.91 34.31 -29.45
N LEU A 370 -17.94 35.61 -29.67
CA LEU A 370 -18.97 36.53 -29.16
C LEU A 370 -19.85 37.00 -30.31
N ARG A 371 -21.16 36.78 -30.21
CA ARG A 371 -22.13 37.19 -31.24
C ARG A 371 -23.13 38.19 -30.71
N HIS A 372 -23.32 39.27 -31.45
CA HIS A 372 -24.38 40.22 -31.13
C HIS A 372 -25.75 39.69 -31.58
N ILE A 373 -26.66 39.48 -30.62
CA ILE A 373 -28.03 39.03 -30.86
C ILE A 373 -28.99 40.22 -30.72
N ARG A 374 -29.23 40.87 -31.86
CA ARG A 374 -30.06 42.09 -31.94
C ARG A 374 -31.56 41.81 -31.84
N ARG A 375 -32.23 42.50 -30.93
CA ARG A 375 -33.69 42.52 -30.70
C ARG A 375 -34.33 43.89 -30.97
N GLY A 376 -33.54 44.96 -31.05
CA GLY A 376 -34.01 46.35 -31.20
C GLY A 376 -33.38 47.15 -32.34
N GLY A 377 -33.51 48.48 -32.23
CA GLY A 377 -33.03 49.50 -33.17
C GLY A 377 -31.51 49.67 -33.14
N THR A 378 -30.99 50.89 -33.06
CA THR A 378 -29.54 51.24 -33.09
C THR A 378 -28.79 50.88 -31.81
N ASP A 379 -29.18 49.80 -31.16
CA ASP A 379 -28.64 49.34 -29.88
C ASP A 379 -27.23 48.76 -30.07
N GLN A 380 -26.42 48.81 -29.01
CA GLN A 380 -25.05 48.29 -28.98
C GLN A 380 -24.89 47.24 -27.89
N VAL A 381 -24.03 46.27 -28.16
CA VAL A 381 -23.37 45.45 -27.12
C VAL A 381 -21.95 45.96 -26.95
N GLN A 382 -21.52 46.10 -25.69
CA GLN A 382 -20.18 46.56 -25.31
C GLN A 382 -19.55 45.56 -24.35
N VAL A 383 -18.29 45.21 -24.57
CA VAL A 383 -17.51 44.25 -23.76
C VAL A 383 -16.19 44.90 -23.36
N ALA A 384 -15.97 45.04 -22.05
CA ALA A 384 -14.79 45.70 -21.48
C ALA A 384 -13.74 44.71 -20.95
N SER A 385 -14.12 43.47 -20.66
CA SER A 385 -13.18 42.44 -20.22
C SER A 385 -13.74 41.03 -20.42
N VAL A 386 -12.84 40.07 -20.61
CA VAL A 386 -13.12 38.64 -20.74
C VAL A 386 -12.11 37.85 -19.90
N GLU A 387 -12.61 36.90 -19.11
CA GLU A 387 -11.83 35.94 -18.33
C GLU A 387 -12.35 34.52 -18.61
N ILE A 388 -11.46 33.55 -18.88
CA ILE A 388 -11.85 32.17 -19.14
C ILE A 388 -11.23 31.25 -18.09
N THR A 389 -12.05 30.64 -17.24
CA THR A 389 -11.59 29.64 -16.27
C THR A 389 -11.70 28.24 -16.87
N VAL A 390 -10.58 27.51 -16.90
CA VAL A 390 -10.49 26.17 -17.48
C VAL A 390 -10.49 25.13 -16.37
N TYR A 391 -11.33 24.12 -16.52
CA TYR A 391 -11.41 22.96 -15.65
C TYR A 391 -10.98 21.70 -16.41
N GLY A 392 -10.19 20.87 -15.76
CA GLY A 392 -9.69 19.65 -16.34
C GLY A 392 -9.19 18.66 -15.30
N ILE A 393 -8.77 17.52 -15.81
CA ILE A 393 -8.25 16.40 -15.05
C ILE A 393 -6.72 16.58 -15.02
N PRO A 394 -6.11 16.97 -13.89
CA PRO A 394 -4.65 17.03 -13.78
C PRO A 394 -4.09 15.60 -13.96
N PRO A 395 -2.81 15.45 -14.31
CA PRO A 395 -2.19 14.14 -14.23
C PRO A 395 -2.34 13.59 -12.81
N GLY A 396 -2.66 12.29 -12.70
CA GLY A 396 -2.40 11.57 -11.46
C GLY A 396 -0.90 11.59 -11.19
N ALA A 397 -0.51 11.41 -9.93
CA ALA A 397 0.88 11.54 -9.57
C ALA A 397 1.80 10.59 -10.29
N SER A 398 2.97 11.12 -10.64
CA SER A 398 3.98 10.41 -11.40
C SER A 398 4.65 9.32 -10.57
N PHE A 399 5.06 8.24 -11.24
CA PHE A 399 5.84 7.19 -10.61
C PHE A 399 7.29 7.64 -10.48
N LYS A 400 7.83 7.56 -9.26
CA LYS A 400 9.23 7.91 -8.99
C LYS A 400 10.17 6.81 -9.48
N GLN A 401 9.72 5.56 -9.42
CA GLN A 401 10.45 4.39 -9.90
C GLN A 401 9.49 3.34 -10.51
N PRO A 402 10.01 2.40 -11.32
CA PRO A 402 9.29 1.17 -11.63
C PRO A 402 8.87 0.41 -10.38
N GLU A 403 7.92 -0.52 -10.55
CA GLU A 403 7.50 -1.44 -9.48
C GLU A 403 8.70 -2.18 -8.87
N ASP A 404 8.65 -2.40 -7.56
CA ASP A 404 9.66 -3.12 -6.77
C ASP A 404 11.11 -2.62 -6.95
N THR A 405 11.28 -1.36 -7.37
CA THR A 405 12.57 -0.75 -7.61
C THR A 405 12.88 0.26 -6.50
N PRO A 406 14.06 0.19 -5.86
CA PRO A 406 14.47 1.18 -4.87
C PRO A 406 14.56 2.59 -5.44
N VAL A 407 14.18 3.60 -4.66
CA VAL A 407 14.52 4.99 -4.98
C VAL A 407 15.95 5.26 -4.52
N VAL A 408 16.72 5.95 -5.35
CA VAL A 408 18.00 6.54 -5.00
C VAL A 408 17.88 8.06 -5.08
N ASP A 409 18.74 8.77 -4.33
CA ASP A 409 18.80 10.22 -4.32
C ASP A 409 17.48 10.92 -3.95
N GLN A 410 16.79 10.40 -2.93
CA GLN A 410 15.66 11.10 -2.32
C GLN A 410 16.15 12.26 -1.45
N ASN A 411 15.72 13.48 -1.76
CA ASN A 411 16.03 14.63 -0.92
C ASN A 411 15.27 14.57 0.41
N LYS A 412 15.90 15.11 1.45
CA LYS A 412 15.21 15.44 2.70
C LYS A 412 14.21 16.57 2.46
N ASN A 413 13.24 16.67 3.36
CA ASN A 413 12.23 17.73 3.37
C ASN A 413 11.39 17.83 2.08
N GLU A 414 11.36 16.76 1.29
CA GLU A 414 10.54 16.60 0.09
C GLU A 414 9.55 15.46 0.33
N ASN A 415 8.26 15.69 0.06
CA ASN A 415 7.26 14.65 0.15
C ASN A 415 7.54 13.54 -0.88
N VAL A 416 7.41 12.31 -0.42
CA VAL A 416 7.43 11.12 -1.27
C VAL A 416 6.31 10.19 -0.83
N ARG A 417 5.78 9.42 -1.78
CA ARG A 417 4.72 8.45 -1.49
C ARG A 417 5.18 7.03 -1.76
N VAL A 418 4.81 6.15 -0.85
CA VAL A 418 5.01 4.71 -1.01
C VAL A 418 3.66 4.02 -1.07
N ARG A 419 3.43 3.28 -2.15
CA ARG A 419 2.26 2.44 -2.34
C ARG A 419 2.64 0.98 -2.15
N PHE A 420 1.83 0.24 -1.41
CA PHE A 420 2.00 -1.19 -1.16
C PHE A 420 0.77 -1.96 -1.64
N LEU A 421 1.01 -3.15 -2.20
CA LEU A 421 -0.04 -4.11 -2.50
C LEU A 421 -0.07 -5.19 -1.41
N VAL A 422 -1.22 -5.33 -0.76
CA VAL A 422 -1.49 -6.36 0.25
C VAL A 422 -2.55 -7.31 -0.27
N LYS A 423 -2.28 -8.62 -0.20
CA LYS A 423 -3.20 -9.67 -0.60
C LYS A 423 -3.66 -10.50 0.59
N ASN A 424 -4.95 -10.79 0.66
CA ASN A 424 -5.49 -11.81 1.55
C ASN A 424 -5.46 -13.17 0.86
N ASN A 425 -4.48 -14.00 1.22
CA ASN A 425 -4.38 -15.37 0.71
C ASN A 425 -5.17 -16.40 1.54
N SER A 426 -5.86 -15.98 2.61
CA SER A 426 -6.67 -16.91 3.39
C SER A 426 -7.96 -17.30 2.66
N LEU A 427 -8.49 -18.50 2.94
CA LEU A 427 -9.81 -18.92 2.43
C LEU A 427 -10.97 -18.31 3.23
N THR A 428 -10.67 -17.49 4.24
CA THR A 428 -11.65 -16.84 5.12
C THR A 428 -11.59 -15.31 5.04
N TYR A 429 -12.65 -14.67 5.53
CA TYR A 429 -12.68 -13.22 5.69
C TYR A 429 -11.59 -12.77 6.67
N SER A 430 -10.76 -11.82 6.27
CA SER A 430 -9.84 -11.18 7.20
C SER A 430 -10.63 -10.28 8.15
N SER A 431 -10.38 -10.41 9.45
CA SER A 431 -10.92 -9.41 10.40
C SER A 431 -10.42 -8.02 9.99
N PRO A 432 -11.23 -6.95 10.15
CA PRO A 432 -10.80 -5.60 9.82
C PRO A 432 -9.44 -5.29 10.44
N THR A 433 -8.44 -5.06 9.60
CA THR A 433 -7.04 -4.91 10.00
C THR A 433 -6.61 -3.47 9.76
N SER A 434 -5.94 -2.88 10.75
CA SER A 434 -5.32 -1.57 10.60
C SER A 434 -3.87 -1.76 10.19
N PHE A 435 -3.50 -1.33 8.99
CA PHE A 435 -2.11 -1.41 8.52
C PHE A 435 -1.37 -0.13 8.90
N VAL A 436 -0.29 -0.26 9.67
CA VAL A 436 0.57 0.84 10.12
C VAL A 436 1.84 0.83 9.28
N LEU A 437 2.30 2.01 8.84
CA LEU A 437 3.60 2.14 8.19
C LEU A 437 4.72 2.08 9.22
N HIS A 438 5.71 1.21 8.98
CA HIS A 438 6.92 1.10 9.77
C HIS A 438 8.14 1.39 8.92
N TYR A 439 9.21 1.84 9.58
CA TYR A 439 10.51 2.07 8.96
C TYR A 439 11.67 1.58 9.83
N ALA A 440 12.83 1.35 9.21
CA ALA A 440 14.10 1.12 9.87
C ALA A 440 15.26 1.63 8.99
N PRO A 441 16.37 2.11 9.55
CA PRO A 441 17.64 2.20 8.82
C PRO A 441 18.03 0.82 8.29
N ARG A 442 18.53 0.76 7.06
CA ARG A 442 18.92 -0.51 6.44
C ARG A 442 20.17 -1.06 7.11
N VAL A 443 20.11 -2.33 7.48
CA VAL A 443 21.29 -3.09 7.93
C VAL A 443 21.60 -4.15 6.87
N GLY A 444 22.88 -4.43 6.64
CA GLY A 444 23.28 -5.44 5.66
C GLY A 444 22.96 -5.09 4.21
N ALA A 445 22.78 -6.13 3.39
CA ALA A 445 22.67 -6.00 1.94
C ALA A 445 21.24 -5.85 1.42
N ASP A 446 20.20 -6.02 2.25
CA ASP A 446 18.81 -6.09 1.79
C ASP A 446 17.84 -5.98 2.97
N CYS A 447 16.70 -5.32 2.75
CA CYS A 447 15.68 -5.02 3.78
C CYS A 447 14.92 -6.26 4.34
N SER A 448 15.34 -7.46 3.93
CA SER A 448 14.70 -8.75 4.18
C SER A 448 15.58 -9.69 5.01
N GLY A 449 16.72 -9.21 5.51
CA GLY A 449 17.66 -10.01 6.30
C GLY A 449 17.12 -10.40 7.68
N GLY A 450 16.10 -9.68 8.17
CA GLY A 450 15.53 -9.89 9.51
C GLY A 450 16.40 -9.30 10.63
N ASP A 451 17.38 -8.49 10.27
CA ASP A 451 18.31 -7.76 11.13
C ASP A 451 17.86 -6.31 11.39
N GLU A 452 16.83 -5.82 10.70
CA GLU A 452 16.29 -4.49 10.92
C GLU A 452 15.37 -4.42 12.14
N THR A 453 15.51 -3.32 12.90
CA THR A 453 14.62 -3.00 14.02
C THR A 453 13.57 -1.98 13.56
N TYR A 454 12.43 -2.47 13.08
CA TYR A 454 11.34 -1.63 12.58
C TYR A 454 10.57 -0.93 13.70
N GLN A 455 10.31 0.35 13.51
CA GLN A 455 9.45 1.17 14.37
C GLN A 455 8.35 1.85 13.53
N PRO A 456 7.19 2.19 14.13
CA PRO A 456 6.15 2.93 13.42
C PRO A 456 6.68 4.27 12.91
N VAL A 457 6.29 4.67 11.71
CA VAL A 457 6.51 6.04 11.23
C VAL A 457 5.64 6.97 12.09
N PRO A 458 6.22 7.94 12.83
CA PRO A 458 5.44 8.88 13.63
C PRO A 458 4.66 9.87 12.75
N ILE A 459 3.58 10.39 13.32
CA ILE A 459 2.85 11.55 12.77
C ILE A 459 3.59 12.85 13.08
N GLN A 460 3.24 13.97 12.42
CA GLN A 460 3.94 15.26 12.57
C GLN A 460 4.04 15.70 14.03
N SER A 461 2.97 15.57 14.80
CA SER A 461 2.95 15.97 16.22
C SER A 461 3.92 15.17 17.13
N SER A 462 4.42 14.03 16.68
CA SER A 462 5.38 13.18 17.41
C SER A 462 6.64 12.89 16.59
N CYS A 463 6.95 13.72 15.59
CA CYS A 463 8.00 13.48 14.60
C CYS A 463 9.43 13.84 15.09
N SER A 464 9.54 14.61 16.18
CA SER A 464 10.83 15.09 16.71
C SER A 464 11.84 13.95 16.94
N GLY A 465 13.02 14.05 16.31
CA GLY A 465 14.10 13.05 16.41
C GLY A 465 13.94 11.82 15.50
N SER A 466 12.91 11.78 14.65
CA SER A 466 12.64 10.66 13.73
C SER A 466 13.12 10.96 12.33
N ALA A 467 13.86 10.04 11.71
CA ALA A 467 14.35 10.18 10.33
C ALA A 467 13.24 10.21 9.28
N VAL A 468 12.11 9.55 9.56
CA VAL A 468 10.94 9.47 8.67
C VAL A 468 9.71 9.90 9.44
N CYS A 469 8.84 10.69 8.81
CA CYS A 469 7.57 11.09 9.39
C CYS A 469 6.45 11.05 8.35
N MET A 470 5.22 10.79 8.80
CA MET A 470 4.03 11.07 8.01
C MET A 470 3.98 12.56 7.74
N ASN A 471 3.54 12.99 6.57
CA ASN A 471 3.34 14.39 6.26
C ASN A 471 2.00 14.63 5.57
N VAL A 472 1.54 15.88 5.53
CA VAL A 472 0.37 16.29 4.74
C VAL A 472 0.74 16.44 3.26
N SER A 473 -0.18 16.10 2.38
CA SER A 473 -0.14 16.39 0.95
C SER A 473 -1.26 17.36 0.58
N THR A 474 -1.04 18.20 -0.43
CA THR A 474 -2.11 19.01 -1.02
C THR A 474 -2.94 18.23 -2.05
N TYR A 475 -2.56 16.99 -2.35
CA TYR A 475 -3.09 16.22 -3.48
C TYR A 475 -3.94 15.02 -3.09
N VAL A 476 -3.86 14.57 -1.84
CA VAL A 476 -4.67 13.46 -1.32
C VAL A 476 -5.36 13.90 -0.04
N THR A 477 -6.41 13.19 0.37
CA THR A 477 -7.04 13.39 1.67
C THR A 477 -6.83 12.16 2.53
N ASN A 478 -6.44 12.34 3.80
CA ASN A 478 -6.25 11.24 4.74
C ASN A 478 -7.47 10.29 4.80
N GLN A 479 -7.20 8.98 4.71
CA GLN A 479 -8.16 7.87 4.71
C GLN A 479 -9.10 7.81 3.49
N GLU A 480 -8.81 8.58 2.43
CA GLU A 480 -9.50 8.43 1.15
C GLU A 480 -9.32 7.01 0.59
N ALA A 481 -10.35 6.51 -0.08
CA ALA A 481 -10.37 5.20 -0.72
C ALA A 481 -9.37 5.16 -1.88
N SER A 482 -8.44 4.20 -1.88
CA SER A 482 -7.52 4.01 -3.01
C SER A 482 -8.21 3.35 -4.21
N GLN A 483 -7.64 3.51 -5.38
CA GLN A 483 -8.10 2.97 -6.66
C GLN A 483 -7.03 2.05 -7.24
N ASN A 484 -7.48 1.02 -7.95
CA ASN A 484 -6.61 0.22 -8.80
C ASN A 484 -6.30 1.02 -10.07
N ILE A 485 -5.15 1.67 -10.07
CA ILE A 485 -4.72 2.55 -11.17
C ILE A 485 -3.98 1.76 -12.24
N SER A 486 -4.17 2.12 -13.51
CA SER A 486 -3.45 1.52 -14.63
C SER A 486 -2.83 2.61 -15.50
N PRO A 487 -1.49 2.63 -15.69
CA PRO A 487 -0.51 1.73 -15.08
C PRO A 487 -0.38 1.95 -13.56
N GLY A 488 -0.20 0.88 -12.79
CA GLY A 488 -0.11 0.87 -11.31
C GLY A 488 0.87 -0.19 -10.80
N ILE A 489 0.58 -0.82 -9.66
CA ILE A 489 1.26 -2.06 -9.26
C ILE A 489 0.64 -3.21 -10.06
N THR A 490 1.43 -4.24 -10.40
CA THR A 490 0.93 -5.40 -11.12
C THR A 490 -0.06 -6.19 -10.27
N ASP A 491 -1.29 -6.30 -10.75
CA ASP A 491 -2.36 -7.03 -10.07
C ASP A 491 -2.02 -8.53 -9.93
N PRO A 492 -2.07 -9.10 -8.71
CA PRO A 492 -2.02 -10.54 -8.54
C PRO A 492 -3.36 -11.18 -8.95
N SER A 493 -3.44 -12.52 -8.90
CA SER A 493 -4.74 -13.19 -9.00
C SER A 493 -5.67 -12.74 -7.87
N GLY A 494 -6.95 -12.54 -8.18
CA GLY A 494 -7.95 -12.09 -7.21
C GLY A 494 -8.81 -10.95 -7.73
N SER A 495 -9.57 -10.32 -6.83
CA SER A 495 -10.28 -9.08 -7.11
C SER A 495 -9.75 -7.94 -6.23
N PHE A 496 -9.62 -6.77 -6.83
CA PHE A 496 -9.24 -5.56 -6.10
C PHE A 496 -10.37 -5.14 -5.15
N THR A 497 -9.99 -4.75 -3.94
CA THR A 497 -10.81 -3.96 -3.03
C THR A 497 -10.07 -2.68 -2.66
N SER A 498 -10.80 -1.57 -2.59
CA SER A 498 -10.22 -0.28 -2.26
C SER A 498 -9.57 -0.31 -0.88
N GLY A 499 -8.35 0.24 -0.82
CA GLY A 499 -7.59 0.43 0.40
C GLY A 499 -7.69 1.87 0.88
N LYS A 500 -6.54 2.46 1.23
CA LYS A 500 -6.47 3.81 1.79
C LYS A 500 -5.26 4.59 1.29
N LEU A 501 -5.48 5.88 1.04
CA LEU A 501 -4.44 6.90 1.00
C LEU A 501 -4.30 7.46 2.43
N VAL A 502 -3.09 7.47 2.97
CA VAL A 502 -2.81 7.80 4.38
C VAL A 502 -1.77 8.92 4.43
N GLU A 503 -2.09 9.96 5.18
CA GLU A 503 -1.22 11.11 5.44
C GLU A 503 -1.41 11.58 6.89
N ASP A 504 -0.64 12.58 7.32
CA ASP A 504 -0.84 13.20 8.64
C ASP A 504 -2.30 13.71 8.78
N PRO A 505 -2.99 13.49 9.93
CA PRO A 505 -2.51 13.09 11.25
C PRO A 505 -2.55 11.58 11.52
N SER A 506 -2.43 10.73 10.50
CA SER A 506 -2.46 9.27 10.65
C SER A 506 -1.22 8.61 10.10
N ASN A 507 -0.83 7.49 10.70
CA ASN A 507 0.19 6.57 10.17
C ASN A 507 -0.38 5.17 9.88
N ALA A 508 -1.70 5.03 9.98
CA ALA A 508 -2.39 3.76 9.87
C ALA A 508 -3.59 3.86 8.93
N ALA A 509 -3.69 2.94 7.97
CA ALA A 509 -4.89 2.74 7.17
C ALA A 509 -5.95 2.01 7.99
N THR A 510 -7.08 2.68 8.25
CA THR A 510 -8.07 2.18 9.21
C THR A 510 -8.92 1.03 8.66
N ASN A 511 -9.12 -0.02 9.47
CA ASN A 511 -10.12 -1.09 9.33
C ASN A 511 -10.33 -1.66 7.92
N GLN A 512 -9.24 -2.15 7.30
CA GLN A 512 -9.29 -2.81 6.01
C GLN A 512 -9.76 -4.26 6.17
N ALA A 513 -10.91 -4.57 5.58
CA ALA A 513 -11.44 -5.92 5.58
C ALA A 513 -11.44 -6.46 4.15
N MET A 514 -10.73 -7.58 3.97
CA MET A 514 -10.58 -8.25 2.68
C MET A 514 -11.24 -9.63 2.72
N LEU A 515 -12.06 -9.93 1.72
CA LEU A 515 -12.57 -11.27 1.45
C LEU A 515 -11.43 -12.21 1.01
N PRO A 516 -11.67 -13.53 1.00
CA PRO A 516 -10.73 -14.49 0.42
C PRO A 516 -10.32 -14.11 -1.00
N ASN A 517 -9.01 -14.20 -1.29
CA ASN A 517 -8.45 -13.91 -2.61
C ASN A 517 -8.74 -12.48 -3.13
N GLN A 518 -8.92 -11.52 -2.22
CA GLN A 518 -8.88 -10.10 -2.54
C GLN A 518 -7.49 -9.52 -2.30
N PHE A 519 -7.17 -8.46 -3.02
CA PHE A 519 -6.01 -7.62 -2.77
C PHE A 519 -6.41 -6.15 -2.70
N THR A 520 -5.58 -5.36 -2.05
CA THR A 520 -5.79 -3.93 -1.86
C THR A 520 -4.48 -3.17 -2.01
N GLU A 521 -4.57 -1.89 -2.32
CA GLU A 521 -3.43 -0.98 -2.38
C GLU A 521 -3.54 0.09 -1.31
N LEU A 522 -2.44 0.32 -0.58
CA LEU A 522 -2.34 1.31 0.49
C LEU A 522 -1.21 2.26 0.16
N GLU A 523 -1.45 3.56 0.17
CA GLU A 523 -0.44 4.58 -0.15
C GLU A 523 -0.24 5.50 1.05
N TYR A 524 1.02 5.81 1.35
CA TYR A 524 1.40 6.64 2.50
C TYR A 524 2.23 7.83 2.04
N VAL A 525 1.88 9.02 2.52
CA VAL A 525 2.65 10.26 2.32
C VAL A 525 3.65 10.42 3.46
N ILE A 526 4.94 10.47 3.12
CA ILE A 526 6.02 10.62 4.09
C ILE A 526 7.01 11.70 3.66
N ILE A 527 7.78 12.15 4.63
CA ILE A 527 8.93 13.04 4.45
C ILE A 527 10.12 12.46 5.21
N PHE A 528 11.32 12.61 4.64
CA PHE A 528 12.57 12.37 5.35
C PHE A 528 13.02 13.68 5.99
N THR A 529 13.15 13.68 7.31
CA THR A 529 13.44 14.89 8.08
C THR A 529 14.93 15.23 8.07
N ASP A 530 15.28 16.36 8.69
CA ASP A 530 16.67 16.72 8.92
C ASP A 530 17.43 15.71 9.79
N ASP A 531 16.72 15.00 10.68
CA ASP A 531 17.28 13.95 11.54
C ASP A 531 17.67 12.67 10.76
N ALA A 532 17.22 12.52 9.51
CA ALA A 532 17.66 11.42 8.68
C ALA A 532 19.15 11.57 8.31
N THR A 533 19.92 10.48 8.26
CA THR A 533 21.30 10.56 7.77
C THR A 533 21.34 10.64 6.24
N SER A 534 22.02 11.65 5.67
CA SER A 534 22.16 11.78 4.21
C SER A 534 22.98 10.64 3.63
N GLY A 535 22.61 10.15 2.44
CA GLY A 535 23.23 8.96 1.82
C GLY A 535 22.81 7.63 2.44
N GLU A 536 22.08 7.64 3.56
CA GLU A 536 21.61 6.43 4.23
C GLU A 536 20.40 5.81 3.50
N SER A 537 20.29 4.50 3.58
CA SER A 537 19.13 3.74 3.09
C SER A 537 18.13 3.44 4.22
N TYR A 538 16.83 3.53 3.91
CA TYR A 538 15.75 3.17 4.81
C TYR A 538 14.85 2.10 4.20
N CYS A 539 14.45 1.14 5.04
CA CYS A 539 13.51 0.08 4.73
C CYS A 539 12.13 0.42 5.28
N LEU A 540 11.08 0.26 4.48
CA LEU A 540 9.70 0.54 4.86
C LEU A 540 8.80 -0.67 4.59
N ARG A 541 7.89 -0.94 5.53
CA ARG A 541 6.93 -2.04 5.45
C ARG A 541 5.63 -1.72 6.19
N LEU A 542 4.60 -2.53 5.94
CA LEU A 542 3.35 -2.46 6.69
C LEU A 542 3.31 -3.46 7.84
N SER A 543 2.57 -3.14 8.90
CA SER A 543 2.30 -4.04 10.03
C SER A 543 0.85 -3.91 10.49
N PRO A 544 0.14 -5.00 10.85
CA PRO A 544 0.60 -6.38 10.82
C PRO A 544 0.57 -6.94 9.39
N ILE A 545 1.60 -7.70 9.01
CA ILE A 545 1.67 -8.51 7.78
C ILE A 545 2.35 -9.83 8.15
N ASP A 546 1.83 -10.94 7.66
CA ASP A 546 2.34 -12.27 8.00
C ASP A 546 3.52 -12.68 7.11
N VAL A 547 3.46 -12.29 5.84
CA VAL A 547 4.48 -12.62 4.84
C VAL A 547 4.87 -11.38 4.04
N TYR A 548 6.17 -11.09 3.99
CA TYR A 548 6.73 -10.02 3.16
C TYR A 548 7.48 -10.64 1.98
N THR A 549 6.92 -10.50 0.78
CA THR A 549 7.62 -10.89 -0.46
C THR A 549 8.51 -9.74 -0.95
N LYS A 550 8.13 -8.49 -0.63
CA LYS A 550 8.92 -7.29 -0.88
C LYS A 550 8.95 -6.38 0.33
N THR A 551 9.93 -5.50 0.38
CA THR A 551 10.05 -4.42 1.36
C THR A 551 10.55 -3.18 0.63
N ALA A 552 9.91 -2.04 0.85
CA ALA A 552 10.24 -0.83 0.12
C ALA A 552 11.58 -0.28 0.61
N LEU A 553 12.47 0.02 -0.33
CA LEU A 553 13.79 0.58 -0.07
C LEU A 553 13.91 1.96 -0.73
N ILE A 554 14.48 2.91 0.01
CA ILE A 554 14.80 4.25 -0.47
C ILE A 554 16.13 4.70 0.12
N THR A 555 16.97 5.29 -0.72
CA THR A 555 18.27 5.86 -0.33
C THR A 555 18.18 7.37 -0.45
N LEU A 556 18.55 8.06 0.62
CA LEU A 556 18.59 9.51 0.60
C LEU A 556 19.74 9.96 -0.28
N SER A 557 19.56 11.12 -0.92
CA SER A 557 20.67 11.83 -1.54
C SER A 557 21.79 11.87 -0.51
N SER A 558 22.99 11.40 -0.90
CA SER A 558 24.19 11.87 -0.22
C SER A 558 24.08 13.38 -0.18
N ALA A 559 24.49 14.05 0.91
CA ALA A 559 24.60 15.50 0.90
C ALA A 559 25.44 15.83 -0.33
N GLY A 560 24.78 16.24 -1.42
CA GLY A 560 25.43 16.49 -2.69
C GLY A 560 26.33 17.64 -2.34
N GLY A 561 27.63 17.38 -2.26
CA GLY A 561 28.52 18.35 -1.67
C GLY A 561 28.30 19.68 -2.37
N TYR A 562 28.15 20.77 -1.62
CA TYR A 562 28.09 22.07 -2.24
C TYR A 562 29.34 22.23 -3.11
N VAL A 563 29.24 22.90 -4.25
CA VAL A 563 30.45 23.26 -4.99
C VAL A 563 31.34 24.11 -4.08
N LEU A 564 32.65 23.85 -4.06
CA LEU A 564 33.58 24.54 -3.15
C LEU A 564 33.59 26.07 -3.38
N ASN A 565 33.24 26.51 -4.58
CA ASN A 565 33.08 27.92 -4.91
C ASN A 565 32.02 28.13 -5.99
N GLY A 566 31.44 29.33 -6.00
CA GLY A 566 30.56 29.83 -7.04
C GLY A 566 30.58 31.35 -7.11
N THR A 567 30.24 31.90 -8.27
CA THR A 567 30.19 33.36 -8.48
C THR A 567 28.81 33.80 -8.94
N TYR A 568 28.32 34.91 -8.41
CA TYR A 568 27.12 35.61 -8.84
C TYR A 568 27.48 37.03 -9.29
N VAL A 569 26.91 37.49 -10.39
CA VAL A 569 27.05 38.88 -10.86
C VAL A 569 25.67 39.53 -10.81
N SER A 570 25.58 40.69 -10.13
CA SER A 570 24.34 41.44 -10.03
C SER A 570 23.94 42.05 -11.38
N ASN A 571 22.67 42.44 -11.48
CA ASN A 571 22.26 43.37 -12.52
C ASN A 571 22.99 44.71 -12.36
N ALA A 572 23.04 45.48 -13.44
CA ALA A 572 23.48 46.86 -13.40
C ALA A 572 22.45 47.71 -12.62
N PHE A 573 22.94 48.56 -11.73
CA PHE A 573 22.18 49.56 -11.02
C PHE A 573 22.51 50.94 -11.58
N ASP A 574 21.48 51.71 -11.87
CA ASP A 574 21.55 53.09 -12.36
C ASP A 574 21.37 54.05 -11.18
N ALA A 575 22.39 54.86 -10.87
CA ALA A 575 22.29 55.91 -9.85
C ALA A 575 21.45 57.12 -10.33
N GLY A 576 21.16 57.22 -11.63
CA GLY A 576 20.39 58.28 -12.28
C GLY A 576 21.16 59.57 -12.56
N ALA A 577 22.44 59.63 -12.14
CA ALA A 577 23.42 60.66 -12.46
C ALA A 577 24.83 60.15 -12.11
N PRO A 578 25.91 60.80 -12.61
CA PRO A 578 27.26 60.61 -12.11
C PRO A 578 27.34 60.76 -10.58
N SER A 579 27.85 59.75 -9.89
CA SER A 579 27.79 59.63 -8.44
C SER A 579 29.13 59.28 -7.80
N VAL A 580 29.20 59.43 -6.48
CA VAL A 580 30.31 58.93 -5.65
C VAL A 580 29.81 57.70 -4.91
N PHE A 581 30.31 56.52 -5.28
CA PHE A 581 30.04 55.28 -4.53
C PHE A 581 30.96 55.26 -3.30
N ASP A 582 30.36 55.32 -2.10
CA ASP A 582 31.08 55.56 -0.83
C ASP A 582 31.49 54.26 -0.16
N SER A 583 30.54 53.32 0.00
CA SER A 583 30.79 52.07 0.74
C SER A 583 29.93 50.91 0.27
N ILE A 584 30.43 49.69 0.44
CA ILE A 584 29.70 48.44 0.23
C ILE A 584 29.64 47.61 1.53
N GLU A 585 28.45 47.10 1.85
CA GLU A 585 28.19 46.21 2.99
C GLU A 585 27.21 45.09 2.58
N TRP A 586 27.21 43.96 3.29
CA TRP A 586 26.31 42.84 2.98
C TRP A 586 25.93 42.01 4.20
N THR A 587 24.75 41.40 4.16
CA THR A 587 24.34 40.37 5.11
C THR A 587 24.42 39.01 4.46
N TRP A 588 24.90 38.03 5.22
CA TRP A 588 25.05 36.66 4.77
C TRP A 588 24.90 35.69 5.94
N SER A 589 24.56 34.45 5.61
CA SER A 589 24.45 33.34 6.53
C SER A 589 25.09 32.07 5.95
N THR A 590 25.06 30.98 6.70
CA THR A 590 25.52 29.67 6.24
C THR A 590 24.42 28.64 6.43
N THR A 591 24.46 27.62 5.57
CA THR A 591 23.60 26.42 5.69
C THR A 591 23.79 25.68 7.02
N SER A 592 24.98 25.77 7.63
CA SER A 592 25.25 25.36 9.01
C SER A 592 26.16 26.35 9.74
N PRO A 593 25.93 26.64 11.05
CA PRO A 593 26.81 27.48 11.86
C PRO A 593 28.24 26.93 12.03
N SER A 594 28.49 25.67 11.67
CA SER A 594 29.80 25.02 11.78
C SER A 594 30.78 25.36 10.65
N CYS A 595 30.33 25.99 9.57
CA CYS A 595 31.18 26.25 8.41
C CYS A 595 32.13 27.42 8.66
N VAL A 596 33.27 27.15 9.29
CA VAL A 596 34.29 28.14 9.63
C VAL A 596 35.09 28.63 8.41
N THR A 597 35.05 27.91 7.30
CA THR A 597 35.70 28.29 6.03
C THR A 597 34.74 28.90 5.03
N CYS A 598 33.43 28.96 5.33
CA CYS A 598 32.48 29.62 4.46
C CYS A 598 32.72 31.13 4.48
N GLN A 599 32.76 31.76 3.31
CA GLN A 599 32.88 33.21 3.20
C GLN A 599 32.24 33.74 1.92
N ILE A 600 31.88 35.03 1.96
CA ILE A 600 31.48 35.80 0.80
C ILE A 600 32.47 36.94 0.63
N ARG A 601 32.96 37.10 -0.61
CA ARG A 601 33.86 38.18 -1.01
C ARG A 601 33.21 38.93 -2.18
N LEU A 602 33.19 40.26 -2.14
CA LEU A 602 32.60 41.08 -3.21
C LEU A 602 33.69 41.80 -4.00
N GLN A 603 33.40 42.08 -5.26
CA GLN A 603 34.10 43.06 -6.10
C GLN A 603 33.04 43.87 -6.85
N ILE A 604 33.42 45.04 -7.37
CA ILE A 604 32.52 45.93 -8.12
C ILE A 604 33.05 46.20 -9.53
N GLN A 605 32.15 46.64 -10.39
CA GLN A 605 32.46 47.32 -11.65
C GLN A 605 31.54 48.51 -11.81
N THR A 606 32.06 49.59 -12.38
CA THR A 606 31.32 50.81 -12.66
C THR A 606 31.38 51.18 -14.14
N ALA A 607 30.46 52.03 -14.59
CA ALA A 607 30.45 52.55 -15.96
C ALA A 607 29.84 53.97 -16.02
N PRO A 608 30.29 54.82 -16.97
CA PRO A 608 29.68 56.11 -17.22
C PRO A 608 28.30 55.97 -17.89
N ASP A 609 27.48 57.03 -17.87
CA ASP A 609 26.22 57.07 -18.63
C ASP A 609 26.43 57.35 -20.12
N GLU A 610 25.86 56.48 -20.96
CA GLU A 610 25.80 56.66 -22.41
C GLU A 610 24.34 56.53 -22.91
N GLY A 611 23.45 57.39 -22.39
CA GLY A 611 22.09 57.56 -22.91
C GLY A 611 21.07 56.59 -22.33
N GLY A 612 21.13 56.33 -21.03
CA GLY A 612 20.20 55.45 -20.31
C GLY A 612 20.50 53.96 -20.44
N ILE A 613 21.70 53.62 -20.89
CA ILE A 613 22.31 52.29 -20.82
C ILE A 613 23.73 52.45 -20.25
N PRO A 614 24.25 51.44 -19.52
CA PRO A 614 25.65 51.49 -19.07
C PRO A 614 26.58 51.65 -20.26
N GLY A 615 27.52 52.60 -20.17
CA GLY A 615 28.64 52.71 -21.09
C GLY A 615 29.61 51.52 -20.99
N ALA A 616 30.87 51.74 -21.36
CA ALA A 616 31.89 50.72 -21.16
C ALA A 616 32.17 50.51 -19.66
N TRP A 617 31.95 49.29 -19.16
CA TRP A 617 32.35 48.89 -17.82
C TRP A 617 33.86 49.03 -17.61
N SER A 618 34.26 49.29 -16.37
CA SER A 618 35.64 49.22 -15.94
C SER A 618 36.25 47.86 -16.37
N PRO A 619 37.51 47.84 -16.84
CA PRO A 619 38.08 46.67 -17.51
C PRO A 619 38.30 45.48 -16.57
N THR A 620 38.44 45.73 -15.26
CA THR A 620 38.59 44.68 -14.25
C THR A 620 37.54 44.81 -13.15
N TRP A 621 37.38 43.76 -12.36
CA TRP A 621 36.60 43.77 -11.12
C TRP A 621 37.46 44.28 -9.98
N SER A 622 37.03 45.34 -9.31
CA SER A 622 37.81 46.03 -8.28
C SER A 622 37.31 45.71 -6.87
N GLY A 623 38.23 45.55 -5.93
CA GLY A 623 37.99 45.60 -4.49
C GLY A 623 38.29 46.98 -3.89
N PRO A 624 38.71 47.04 -2.61
CA PRO A 624 39.02 48.30 -1.91
C PRO A 624 40.21 49.09 -2.46
N GLU A 625 41.10 48.49 -3.27
CA GLU A 625 42.30 49.15 -3.81
C GLU A 625 42.01 49.91 -5.12
N GLY A 626 40.84 49.71 -5.71
CA GLY A 626 40.36 50.43 -6.91
C GLY A 626 40.68 49.73 -8.21
N GLU A 627 40.77 50.50 -9.30
CA GLU A 627 41.05 49.95 -10.64
C GLU A 627 42.57 49.94 -10.88
N ASP A 628 43.22 48.87 -10.39
CA ASP A 628 44.67 48.65 -10.54
C ASP A 628 45.03 47.64 -11.66
N GLY A 629 44.02 46.96 -12.20
CA GLY A 629 44.10 46.08 -13.35
C GLY A 629 44.41 44.60 -13.05
N ASP A 630 44.36 44.14 -11.79
CA ASP A 630 44.75 42.76 -11.45
C ASP A 630 43.65 41.81 -10.90
N GLU A 631 42.43 42.29 -10.65
CA GLU A 631 41.29 41.52 -10.09
C GLU A 631 41.61 40.74 -8.79
N THR A 632 42.71 41.04 -8.09
CA THR A 632 43.16 40.22 -6.95
C THR A 632 42.64 40.67 -5.61
N ASP A 633 42.10 41.89 -5.51
CA ASP A 633 41.55 42.45 -4.29
C ASP A 633 40.03 42.23 -4.19
N TYR A 634 39.54 42.13 -2.95
CA TYR A 634 38.15 41.83 -2.65
C TYR A 634 37.70 42.63 -1.44
N PHE A 635 36.44 43.06 -1.46
CA PHE A 635 35.76 43.45 -0.23
C PHE A 635 35.49 42.18 0.60
N THR A 636 35.98 42.16 1.84
CA THR A 636 35.91 41.00 2.75
C THR A 636 35.25 41.32 4.09
N ILE A 637 35.02 42.60 4.43
CA ILE A 637 34.37 43.00 5.68
C ILE A 637 32.89 43.29 5.43
N SER A 638 32.03 42.35 5.80
CA SER A 638 30.59 42.43 5.51
C SER A 638 29.87 43.60 6.20
N THR A 639 30.45 44.16 7.26
CA THR A 639 29.91 45.33 7.99
C THR A 639 30.22 46.67 7.31
N GLY A 640 30.90 46.67 6.16
CA GLY A 640 31.19 47.89 5.40
C GLY A 640 32.67 48.09 5.10
N GLU A 641 32.98 48.36 3.84
CA GLU A 641 34.28 48.86 3.36
C GLU A 641 34.08 50.03 2.40
N LEU A 642 35.06 50.95 2.38
CA LEU A 642 35.05 52.10 1.48
C LEU A 642 35.36 51.66 0.06
N ILE A 643 34.61 52.18 -0.90
CA ILE A 643 34.88 52.01 -2.33
C ILE A 643 35.95 53.03 -2.75
N HIS A 644 36.93 52.60 -3.54
CA HIS A 644 38.02 53.47 -3.97
C HIS A 644 37.52 54.59 -4.89
N THR A 645 38.18 55.75 -4.84
CA THR A 645 37.74 56.97 -5.56
C THR A 645 37.89 56.89 -7.08
N ASP A 646 38.51 55.86 -7.63
CA ASP A 646 38.62 55.66 -9.09
C ASP A 646 37.26 55.45 -9.76
N HIS A 647 36.24 55.08 -8.96
CA HIS A 647 34.87 54.86 -9.41
C HIS A 647 33.97 56.10 -9.26
N ASN A 648 34.54 57.26 -8.91
CA ASN A 648 33.80 58.51 -8.85
C ASN A 648 33.42 59.00 -10.24
N ASP A 649 32.31 59.72 -10.34
CA ASP A 649 31.74 60.27 -11.58
C ASP A 649 31.15 59.21 -12.54
N ASP A 650 31.10 57.95 -12.14
CA ASP A 650 30.34 56.91 -12.83
C ASP A 650 28.87 56.91 -12.38
N GLU A 651 27.96 56.50 -13.27
CA GLU A 651 26.52 56.46 -13.01
C GLU A 651 26.01 55.04 -12.75
N TRP A 652 26.69 54.04 -13.30
CA TRP A 652 26.28 52.65 -13.21
C TRP A 652 27.22 51.85 -12.33
N ILE A 653 26.66 50.94 -11.53
CA ILE A 653 27.43 49.98 -10.72
C ILE A 653 26.83 48.57 -10.78
N ARG A 654 27.69 47.56 -10.69
CA ARG A 654 27.30 46.17 -10.43
C ARG A 654 28.33 45.51 -9.51
N TYR A 655 27.94 44.43 -8.84
CA TYR A 655 28.84 43.66 -8.00
C TYR A 655 28.96 42.20 -8.46
N ARG A 656 30.10 41.59 -8.16
CA ARG A 656 30.37 40.16 -8.28
C ARG A 656 30.57 39.60 -6.88
N ALA A 657 29.71 38.66 -6.49
CA ALA A 657 29.84 37.91 -5.25
C ALA A 657 30.52 36.57 -5.51
N THR A 658 31.64 36.33 -4.84
CA THR A 658 32.30 35.02 -4.77
C THR A 658 31.93 34.36 -3.47
N MET A 659 31.25 33.21 -3.57
CA MET A 659 30.76 32.40 -2.46
C MET A 659 31.63 31.17 -2.35
N GLU A 660 32.26 30.96 -1.20
CA GLU A 660 33.17 29.84 -0.96
C GLU A 660 32.62 28.98 0.18
N GLY A 661 32.50 27.68 -0.07
CA GLY A 661 32.03 26.68 0.89
C GLY A 661 33.07 25.59 1.12
N ASP A 662 32.79 24.66 2.03
CA ASP A 662 33.70 23.55 2.37
C ASP A 662 33.35 22.21 1.68
N GLY A 663 32.32 22.23 0.85
CA GLY A 663 31.80 21.05 0.18
C GLY A 663 30.73 20.31 0.97
N THR A 664 30.50 20.67 2.23
CA THR A 664 29.41 20.16 3.06
C THR A 664 28.39 21.23 3.42
N ASP A 665 28.86 22.47 3.57
CA ASP A 665 28.10 23.68 3.84
C ASP A 665 28.44 24.75 2.78
N SER A 666 27.45 25.58 2.45
CA SER A 666 27.58 26.76 1.57
C SER A 666 27.19 28.05 2.31
N PRO A 667 27.85 29.19 2.00
CA PRO A 667 27.36 30.50 2.38
C PRO A 667 26.11 30.87 1.57
N ILE A 668 25.30 31.78 2.12
CA ILE A 668 24.06 32.31 1.56
C ILE A 668 24.16 33.84 1.58
N LEU A 669 24.14 34.48 0.40
CA LEU A 669 24.07 35.95 0.30
C LEU A 669 22.61 36.40 0.47
N GLU A 670 22.34 37.28 1.43
CA GLU A 670 20.98 37.72 1.74
C GLU A 670 20.70 39.13 1.20
N GLU A 671 21.61 40.07 1.42
CA GLU A 671 21.46 41.47 1.03
C GLU A 671 22.83 42.10 0.73
N VAL A 672 22.91 42.95 -0.28
CA VAL A 672 24.06 43.83 -0.54
C VAL A 672 23.55 45.27 -0.56
N LYS A 673 24.22 46.16 0.19
CA LYS A 673 23.95 47.59 0.20
C LYS A 673 25.18 48.34 -0.29
N ILE A 674 24.94 49.27 -1.21
CA ILE A 674 25.94 50.21 -1.71
C ILE A 674 25.42 51.61 -1.41
N ASN A 675 26.19 52.39 -0.66
CA ASN A 675 25.87 53.80 -0.37
C ASN A 675 26.54 54.67 -1.43
N TYR A 676 25.78 55.63 -2.00
CA TYR A 676 26.28 56.57 -2.99
C TYR A 676 25.66 57.96 -2.81
N GLN A 677 26.31 58.99 -3.36
CA GLN A 677 25.88 60.40 -3.28
C GLN A 677 25.86 61.10 -4.64
#